data_AF-A0A117L2I2-F1
#
_entry.id   AF-A0A117L2I2-F1
#
_cell.length_a   1.000
_cell.length_b   1.000
_cell.length_c   1.000
_cell.angle_alpha   90.00
_cell.angle_beta   90.00
_cell.angle_gamma   90.00
#
_symmetry.space_group_name_H-M   'P 1'
#
loop_
_entity.id
_entity.type
_entity.pdbx_description
1 polymer ?
#
loop_
_entity_poly.entity_id
_entity_poly.type
_entity_poly.pdbx_seq_one_letter_code
_entity_poly.pdbx_strand_id
1 'polypeptide(L)'
;MIKKLFFTLILTIVAELFSGVLHFEHADVVYPEGYFENAVLVGNIFEAIRPKVIELVGNDPGRITIVLKDRGTISNGYTMPFFHKTIVIYLWPPESWLSFRLPLEDWYAYVLIHEFSHMCHLTYQDEIGKTITKLTGIPLYPQLFSDLVEGVTVFNESSFSSSSGRLNSPFYSNGLFYYSLSNFPSPGYIKVAPDDDYRDGLLYYNFTAGFYSYLVETYGLEKVKEFFRETSRTFSTFAFEGFKDPYEKVFGKTREEIYTDWIYSLTKHEYPQGDLVYSAKNTWLHKIDLYGDHLVVLSEEYGPSTSYTGMKKQVLKILDLDGKEVQEIPVRNVLDVKIDGEKIYVLSKEEFSGRYENVLWDVKGGRQISKGNISAFDVENGKVYLALYDTKTGKTTIEGPEFHVTLDEFIRYMDVSGRFVALLTEKNDIIVLKTNGEVVLELNNGTMKGPYVKFWKDGIIFVQVEGDHTVSCYYDLEKKELYRLSSKSLVEDFVIHGNEIYYISYIPYGQTGGTGVYRKGLSMEPVVVEVKKSEPFVIEDREFSTGDEFGFRLRKFFQPAMWFPVYFDGTFSLFFTFSSVENNAFLFLMPSVDLKGNFNQYTGFVVSRDNFTAYGDYSSSGDYSFGLTGVLGDFPVSANTRLDVTFEMNFSSTQTSLNSEAGAANNIGVGVDLRTYLLGMPSSLKVSLNLLNDDLSHLFDLNSLFCFTGLTSALGKDGSFSASLKFQLLNPEDFSYDVSFAQTLFKNSAELFDGFILLRNTGNTLGVARLRFSNGKEWHVIYDHLFQEVYMEGLKFYITVGGFLNMNDISSGGFYVGIGTSPNGLPSIPVFISIR
;
A
#
# COMPACT_ATOMS: atom_id res chain seq x y z
N MET A 1 29.83 -30.45 5.73
CA MET A 1 29.73 -29.61 4.51
C MET A 1 28.58 -28.62 4.62
N ILE A 2 27.35 -29.08 4.91
CA ILE A 2 26.13 -28.26 5.08
C ILE A 2 26.29 -27.14 6.13
N LYS A 3 26.83 -27.42 7.33
CA LYS A 3 27.08 -26.39 8.37
C LYS A 3 28.01 -25.25 7.93
N LYS A 4 29.01 -25.52 7.07
CA LYS A 4 29.92 -24.49 6.54
C LYS A 4 29.27 -23.70 5.41
N LEU A 5 28.47 -24.36 4.56
CA LEU A 5 27.71 -23.71 3.48
C LEU A 5 26.67 -22.74 4.06
N PHE A 6 25.95 -23.16 5.12
CA PHE A 6 24.96 -22.36 5.83
C PHE A 6 25.54 -21.07 6.42
N PHE A 7 26.67 -21.17 7.13
CA PHE A 7 27.35 -19.98 7.70
C PHE A 7 27.93 -19.05 6.62
N THR A 8 28.44 -19.61 5.51
CA THR A 8 29.00 -18.81 4.41
C THR A 8 27.89 -18.08 3.65
N LEU A 9 26.74 -18.72 3.45
CA LEU A 9 25.56 -18.13 2.81
C LEU A 9 25.02 -16.95 3.63
N ILE A 10 24.88 -17.09 4.95
CA ILE A 10 24.45 -16.01 5.86
C ILE A 10 25.41 -14.81 5.78
N LEU A 11 26.72 -15.04 5.81
CA LEU A 11 27.72 -13.97 5.70
C LEU A 11 27.70 -13.26 4.33
N THR A 12 27.35 -13.96 3.26
CA THR A 12 27.26 -13.40 1.90
C THR A 12 25.96 -12.64 1.68
N ILE A 13 24.86 -13.06 2.32
CA ILE A 13 23.53 -12.40 2.26
C ILE A 13 23.49 -11.08 3.07
N VAL A 14 24.38 -10.94 4.06
CA VAL A 14 24.51 -9.74 4.92
C VAL A 14 25.50 -8.71 4.33
N ALA A 15 26.30 -9.07 3.33
CA ALA A 15 27.28 -8.19 2.72
C ALA A 15 26.67 -7.33 1.59
N GLU A 16 26.05 -6.22 1.95
CA GLU A 16 25.73 -5.15 0.99
C GLU A 16 26.94 -4.23 0.77
N LEU A 17 26.96 -3.48 -0.34
CA LEU A 17 27.95 -2.42 -0.54
C LEU A 17 27.56 -1.25 0.37
N PHE A 18 28.42 -1.00 1.36
CA PHE A 18 28.19 -0.03 2.43
C PHE A 18 28.75 1.35 2.08
N SER A 19 28.13 2.40 2.61
CA SER A 19 28.58 3.79 2.47
C SER A 19 28.94 4.42 3.82
N GLY A 20 27.99 4.54 4.76
CA GLY A 20 28.29 5.18 6.04
C GLY A 20 27.11 5.29 7.01
N VAL A 21 27.44 5.67 8.24
CA VAL A 21 26.46 6.01 9.29
C VAL A 21 26.82 7.36 9.91
N LEU A 22 25.82 8.21 10.13
CA LEU A 22 25.94 9.45 10.91
C LEU A 22 25.32 9.24 12.29
N HIS A 23 26.03 9.64 13.33
CA HIS A 23 25.58 9.56 14.71
C HIS A 23 25.18 10.96 15.20
N PHE A 24 23.88 11.22 15.24
CA PHE A 24 23.27 12.40 15.88
C PHE A 24 23.02 12.12 17.37
N GLU A 25 22.47 13.08 18.11
CA GLU A 25 22.17 12.94 19.55
C GLU A 25 21.12 11.84 19.82
N HIS A 26 20.05 11.79 19.01
CA HIS A 26 18.91 10.90 19.22
C HIS A 26 18.71 9.87 18.09
N ALA A 27 19.51 9.91 17.02
CA ALA A 27 19.42 8.94 15.93
C ALA A 27 20.77 8.52 15.36
N ASP A 28 20.81 7.28 14.87
CA ASP A 28 21.80 6.80 13.91
C ASP A 28 21.18 6.85 12.50
N VAL A 29 21.77 7.58 11.56
CA VAL A 29 21.29 7.68 10.16
C VAL A 29 22.21 6.87 9.26
N VAL A 30 21.71 5.76 8.75
CA VAL A 30 22.40 4.85 7.82
C VAL A 30 22.00 5.20 6.40
N TYR A 31 22.96 5.35 5.50
CA TYR A 31 22.70 5.84 4.14
C TYR A 31 23.58 5.16 3.09
N PRO A 32 23.08 4.98 1.85
CA PRO A 32 23.82 4.39 0.75
C PRO A 32 24.80 5.37 0.10
N GLU A 33 25.66 4.86 -0.79
CA GLU A 33 26.73 5.65 -1.41
C GLU A 33 26.17 6.82 -2.24
N GLY A 34 26.70 8.02 -2.02
CA GLY A 34 26.28 9.25 -2.70
C GLY A 34 25.12 10.00 -2.04
N TYR A 35 24.66 9.58 -0.85
CA TYR A 35 23.55 10.21 -0.13
C TYR A 35 23.97 10.87 1.21
N PHE A 36 25.24 11.28 1.33
CA PHE A 36 25.75 11.93 2.55
C PHE A 36 24.95 13.20 2.89
N GLU A 37 24.71 14.07 1.91
CA GLU A 37 23.97 15.33 2.12
C GLU A 37 22.51 15.06 2.52
N ASN A 38 21.85 14.07 1.90
CA ASN A 38 20.51 13.65 2.31
C ASN A 38 20.51 13.12 3.75
N ALA A 39 21.53 12.37 4.16
CA ALA A 39 21.65 11.84 5.52
C ALA A 39 21.83 12.96 6.56
N VAL A 40 22.61 13.99 6.24
CA VAL A 40 22.75 15.19 7.08
C VAL A 40 21.41 15.90 7.20
N LEU A 41 20.73 16.16 6.07
CA LEU A 41 19.42 16.80 6.03
C LEU A 41 18.40 16.03 6.88
N VAL A 42 18.28 14.72 6.68
CA VAL A 42 17.36 13.84 7.43
C VAL A 42 17.66 13.86 8.93
N GLY A 43 18.93 13.81 9.32
CA GLY A 43 19.31 13.88 10.74
C GLY A 43 18.95 15.22 11.37
N ASN A 44 19.21 16.33 10.68
CA ASN A 44 18.84 17.67 11.14
C ASN A 44 17.30 17.82 11.26
N ILE A 45 16.55 17.33 10.26
CA ILE A 45 15.08 17.31 10.30
C ILE A 45 14.60 16.51 11.51
N PHE A 46 15.12 15.30 11.71
CA PHE A 46 14.72 14.43 12.82
C PHE A 46 14.89 15.12 14.18
N GLU A 47 16.06 15.71 14.43
CA GLU A 47 16.33 16.43 15.68
C GLU A 47 15.42 17.65 15.86
N ALA A 48 15.04 18.33 14.76
CA ALA A 48 14.12 19.47 14.79
C ALA A 48 12.67 19.04 15.12
N ILE A 49 12.16 17.96 14.52
CA ILE A 49 10.76 17.54 14.72
C ILE A 49 10.54 16.76 16.02
N ARG A 50 11.58 16.07 16.52
CA ARG A 50 11.48 15.09 17.61
C ARG A 50 10.79 15.63 18.86
N PRO A 51 11.14 16.81 19.40
CA PRO A 51 10.49 17.33 20.61
C PRO A 51 8.99 17.49 20.45
N LYS A 52 8.53 17.98 19.29
CA LYS A 52 7.11 18.21 19.04
C LYS A 52 6.34 16.90 18.86
N VAL A 53 6.90 15.90 18.17
CA VAL A 53 6.25 14.58 18.06
C VAL A 53 6.11 13.91 19.44
N ILE A 54 7.17 13.95 20.27
CA ILE A 54 7.10 13.44 21.65
C ILE A 54 6.07 14.19 22.46
N GLU A 55 5.98 15.52 22.32
CA GLU A 55 4.95 16.33 22.97
C GLU A 55 3.55 15.93 22.52
N LEU A 56 3.31 15.67 21.23
CA LEU A 56 1.98 15.31 20.73
C LEU A 56 1.54 13.92 21.21
N VAL A 57 2.44 12.93 21.21
CA VAL A 57 2.12 11.55 21.60
C VAL A 57 2.18 11.32 23.12
N GLY A 58 3.13 11.96 23.81
CA GLY A 58 3.37 11.79 25.25
C GLY A 58 4.32 10.65 25.63
N ASN A 59 5.02 10.06 24.66
CA ASN A 59 6.02 9.01 24.90
C ASN A 59 7.32 9.31 24.16
N ASP A 60 8.45 9.05 24.82
CA ASP A 60 9.78 9.13 24.23
C ASP A 60 10.33 7.71 24.00
N PRO A 61 10.50 7.29 22.74
CA PRO A 61 11.04 5.97 22.42
C PRO A 61 12.55 5.86 22.68
N GLY A 62 13.23 6.94 23.06
CA GLY A 62 14.68 7.02 23.18
C GLY A 62 15.38 7.17 21.83
N ARG A 63 16.60 6.64 21.74
CA ARG A 63 17.39 6.65 20.51
C ARG A 63 16.83 5.67 19.48
N ILE A 64 16.80 6.08 18.21
CA ILE A 64 16.31 5.26 17.09
C ILE A 64 17.38 5.07 16.00
N THR A 65 17.10 4.21 15.03
CA THR A 65 17.88 4.09 13.78
C THR A 65 17.03 4.55 12.61
N ILE A 66 17.60 5.34 11.70
CA ILE A 66 16.97 5.77 10.44
C ILE A 66 17.78 5.18 9.30
N VAL A 67 17.14 4.51 8.35
CA VAL A 67 17.78 3.91 7.17
C VAL A 67 17.22 4.57 5.92
N LEU A 68 18.09 5.16 5.11
CA LEU A 68 17.75 5.70 3.80
C LEU A 68 17.89 4.61 2.74
N LYS A 69 16.87 4.46 1.88
CA LYS A 69 16.86 3.45 0.81
C LYS A 69 16.48 4.07 -0.52
N ASP A 70 17.38 3.98 -1.52
CA ASP A 70 17.03 4.29 -2.90
C ASP A 70 16.27 3.11 -3.52
N ARG A 71 14.96 3.28 -3.68
CA ARG A 71 14.06 2.31 -4.30
C ARG A 71 13.64 2.71 -5.72
N GLY A 72 14.30 3.70 -6.31
CA GLY A 72 13.85 4.33 -7.54
C GLY A 72 12.61 5.18 -7.30
N THR A 73 11.65 5.15 -8.21
CA THR A 73 10.51 6.09 -8.23
C THR A 73 9.35 5.70 -7.30
N ILE A 74 9.60 5.26 -6.06
CA ILE A 74 8.51 4.90 -5.13
C ILE A 74 8.58 5.68 -3.83
N SER A 75 7.47 6.31 -3.46
CA SER A 75 7.30 7.04 -2.20
C SER A 75 6.77 6.10 -1.14
N ASN A 76 7.57 5.86 -0.11
CA ASN A 76 7.14 5.10 1.06
C ASN A 76 8.05 5.34 2.27
N GLY A 77 7.55 4.99 3.44
CA GLY A 77 8.30 4.88 4.68
C GLY A 77 7.70 3.75 5.51
N TYR A 78 8.46 3.23 6.47
CA TYR A 78 7.90 2.33 7.47
C TYR A 78 8.69 2.35 8.77
N THR A 79 7.98 2.05 9.85
CA THR A 79 8.52 1.96 11.20
C THR A 79 8.47 0.54 11.70
N MET A 80 9.62 0.06 12.17
CA MET A 80 9.75 -1.18 12.90
C MET A 80 10.02 -0.86 14.38
N PRO A 81 9.00 -0.84 15.25
CA PRO A 81 9.16 -0.50 16.67
C PRO A 81 9.95 -1.54 17.46
N PHE A 82 10.15 -2.73 16.88
CA PHE A 82 10.85 -3.85 17.47
C PHE A 82 12.38 -3.71 17.38
N PHE A 83 13.05 -4.35 18.34
CA PHE A 83 14.50 -4.58 18.32
C PHE A 83 15.32 -3.29 18.21
N HIS A 84 15.74 -2.91 17.01
CA HIS A 84 16.62 -1.77 16.74
C HIS A 84 15.89 -0.43 16.62
N LYS A 85 14.55 -0.42 16.73
CA LYS A 85 13.69 0.77 16.59
C LYS A 85 14.05 1.54 15.32
N THR A 86 13.71 0.93 14.20
CA THR A 86 14.19 1.38 12.89
C THR A 86 13.08 2.06 12.11
N ILE A 87 13.37 3.24 11.60
CA ILE A 87 12.59 3.91 10.56
C ILE A 87 13.31 3.73 9.24
N VAL A 88 12.61 3.31 8.20
CA VAL A 88 13.13 3.22 6.84
C VAL A 88 12.43 4.25 5.97
N ILE A 89 13.19 5.03 5.21
CA ILE A 89 12.69 6.10 4.34
C ILE A 89 13.10 5.83 2.90
N TYR A 90 12.13 5.84 1.99
CA TYR A 90 12.43 5.83 0.56
C TYR A 90 12.63 7.25 0.06
N LEU A 91 13.63 7.44 -0.81
CA LEU A 91 14.16 8.76 -1.15
C LEU A 91 13.37 9.52 -2.22
N TRP A 92 12.27 8.96 -2.72
CA TRP A 92 11.49 9.54 -3.82
C TRP A 92 10.18 10.18 -3.32
N PRO A 93 9.99 11.50 -3.47
CA PRO A 93 8.74 12.20 -3.13
C PRO A 93 7.55 11.79 -4.03
N PRO A 94 6.29 11.91 -3.56
CA PRO A 94 5.11 11.53 -4.34
C PRO A 94 4.79 12.54 -5.46
N GLU A 95 4.53 12.01 -6.65
CA GLU A 95 4.18 12.78 -7.85
C GLU A 95 2.69 12.68 -8.26
N SER A 96 2.23 13.62 -9.10
CA SER A 96 0.88 13.64 -9.67
C SER A 96 -0.24 13.56 -8.61
N TRP A 97 -1.32 12.79 -8.87
CA TRP A 97 -2.44 12.63 -7.93
C TRP A 97 -2.05 12.03 -6.58
N LEU A 98 -0.96 11.27 -6.49
CA LEU A 98 -0.50 10.74 -5.20
C LEU A 98 -0.12 11.86 -4.24
N SER A 99 0.46 12.96 -4.76
CA SER A 99 0.81 14.14 -3.95
C SER A 99 -0.42 14.84 -3.39
N PHE A 100 -1.56 14.83 -4.10
CA PHE A 100 -2.79 15.40 -3.56
C PHE A 100 -3.36 14.58 -2.40
N ARG A 101 -3.22 13.25 -2.47
CA ARG A 101 -3.57 12.34 -1.38
C ARG A 101 -2.57 12.41 -0.21
N LEU A 102 -1.31 12.77 -0.49
CA LEU A 102 -0.23 12.95 0.48
C LEU A 102 0.27 14.40 0.44
N PRO A 103 -0.55 15.39 0.84
CA PRO A 103 -0.18 16.79 0.73
C PRO A 103 0.97 17.07 1.70
N LEU A 104 2.09 17.53 1.15
CA LEU A 104 3.31 17.77 1.91
C LEU A 104 4.05 18.98 1.39
N GLU A 105 4.91 19.53 2.24
CA GLU A 105 5.81 20.64 1.89
C GLU A 105 7.26 20.16 1.71
N ASP A 106 7.63 19.13 2.47
CA ASP A 106 8.93 18.48 2.46
C ASP A 106 8.73 16.99 2.75
N TRP A 107 9.19 16.14 1.84
CA TRP A 107 8.98 14.70 1.86
C TRP A 107 9.62 14.06 3.07
N TYR A 108 10.87 14.45 3.39
CA TYR A 108 11.62 13.86 4.48
C TYR A 108 10.99 14.20 5.83
N ALA A 109 10.57 15.44 6.04
CA ALA A 109 9.87 15.81 7.26
C ALA A 109 8.49 15.18 7.36
N TYR A 110 7.73 15.14 6.26
CA TYR A 110 6.43 14.49 6.22
C TYR A 110 6.52 13.02 6.65
N VAL A 111 7.39 12.25 6.00
CA VAL A 111 7.55 10.83 6.31
C VAL A 111 8.18 10.62 7.69
N LEU A 112 9.15 11.44 8.11
CA LEU A 112 9.72 11.34 9.46
C LEU A 112 8.70 11.65 10.55
N ILE A 113 7.86 12.66 10.39
CA ILE A 113 6.80 12.97 11.36
C ILE A 113 5.83 11.78 11.46
N HIS A 114 5.43 11.23 10.32
CA HIS A 114 4.54 10.07 10.26
C HIS A 114 5.16 8.85 10.97
N GLU A 115 6.35 8.43 10.53
CA GLU A 115 7.03 7.24 11.04
C GLU A 115 7.53 7.39 12.48
N PHE A 116 8.03 8.56 12.86
CA PHE A 116 8.44 8.78 14.25
C PHE A 116 7.22 8.85 15.19
N SER A 117 6.06 9.28 14.70
CA SER A 117 4.82 9.18 15.47
C SER A 117 4.43 7.72 15.72
N HIS A 118 4.57 6.82 14.74
CA HIS A 118 4.45 5.37 14.94
C HIS A 118 5.41 4.90 16.03
N MET A 119 6.68 5.28 15.95
CA MET A 119 7.68 4.89 16.94
C MET A 119 7.30 5.32 18.36
N CYS A 120 6.89 6.58 18.54
CA CYS A 120 6.45 7.10 19.83
C CYS A 120 5.18 6.39 20.33
N HIS A 121 4.19 6.18 19.45
CA HIS A 121 2.90 5.61 19.82
C HIS A 121 3.01 4.10 20.11
N LEU A 122 3.56 3.33 19.18
CA LEU A 122 3.63 1.88 19.27
C LEU A 122 4.54 1.41 20.41
N THR A 123 5.60 2.14 20.74
CA THR A 123 6.49 1.78 21.86
C THR A 123 6.02 2.33 23.21
N TYR A 124 4.81 2.87 23.32
CA TYR A 124 4.27 3.36 24.58
C TYR A 124 3.96 2.18 25.51
N GLN A 125 4.61 2.18 26.67
CA GLN A 125 4.48 1.16 27.73
C GLN A 125 4.57 1.82 29.11
N ASP A 126 3.97 1.17 30.10
CA ASP A 126 4.19 1.50 31.51
C ASP A 126 5.56 1.03 32.02
N GLU A 127 5.89 1.36 33.27
CA GLU A 127 7.20 1.06 33.86
C GLU A 127 7.48 -0.46 34.02
N ILE A 128 6.43 -1.27 34.16
CA ILE A 128 6.56 -2.74 34.25
C ILE A 128 6.96 -3.29 32.88
N GLY A 129 6.26 -2.87 31.83
CA GLY A 129 6.55 -3.25 30.45
C GLY A 129 7.98 -2.84 30.06
N LYS A 130 8.37 -1.60 30.38
CA LYS A 130 9.74 -1.10 30.16
C LYS A 130 10.77 -1.99 30.83
N THR A 131 10.53 -2.39 32.08
CA THR A 131 11.46 -3.21 32.85
C THR A 131 11.61 -4.60 32.24
N ILE A 132 10.50 -5.26 31.87
CA ILE A 132 10.54 -6.59 31.26
C ILE A 132 11.21 -6.52 29.88
N THR A 133 10.80 -5.59 29.02
CA THR A 133 11.40 -5.36 27.70
C THR A 133 12.91 -5.14 27.81
N LYS A 134 13.38 -4.39 28.81
CA LYS A 134 14.81 -4.19 29.06
C LYS A 134 15.53 -5.45 29.55
N LEU A 135 14.87 -6.32 30.30
CA LEU A 135 15.45 -7.54 30.88
C LEU A 135 15.48 -8.72 29.92
N THR A 136 14.56 -8.80 28.96
CA THR A 136 14.39 -9.96 28.06
C THR A 136 14.48 -9.62 26.58
N GLY A 137 14.46 -8.33 26.22
CA GLY A 137 14.31 -7.87 24.84
C GLY A 137 12.91 -8.11 24.24
N ILE A 138 11.99 -8.77 24.96
CA ILE A 138 10.63 -9.03 24.48
C ILE A 138 9.87 -7.70 24.41
N PRO A 139 9.37 -7.28 23.24
CA PRO A 139 8.69 -5.99 23.06
C PRO A 139 7.27 -6.03 23.66
N LEU A 140 7.13 -5.71 24.95
CA LEU A 140 5.82 -5.59 25.59
C LEU A 140 5.17 -4.23 25.29
N TYR A 141 4.61 -4.12 24.07
CA TYR A 141 4.08 -2.89 23.50
C TYR A 141 2.56 -3.01 23.28
N PRO A 142 1.71 -2.60 24.25
CA PRO A 142 0.25 -2.76 24.14
C PRO A 142 -0.36 -2.02 22.93
N GLN A 143 0.23 -0.89 22.53
CA GLN A 143 -0.27 -0.06 21.43
C GLN A 143 -0.15 -0.72 20.04
N LEU A 144 0.56 -1.84 19.91
CA LEU A 144 0.57 -2.64 18.67
C LEU A 144 -0.82 -3.13 18.26
N PHE A 145 -1.74 -3.23 19.22
CA PHE A 145 -3.11 -3.68 19.01
C PHE A 145 -4.13 -2.52 19.08
N SER A 146 -3.66 -1.28 19.02
CA SER A 146 -4.51 -0.09 19.05
C SER A 146 -5.31 0.06 17.76
N ASP A 147 -6.56 0.53 17.86
CA ASP A 147 -7.37 0.89 16.68
C ASP A 147 -6.98 2.26 16.08
N LEU A 148 -6.05 2.97 16.71
CA LEU A 148 -5.67 4.35 16.35
C LEU A 148 -4.27 4.46 15.73
N VAL A 149 -3.63 3.32 15.38
CA VAL A 149 -2.22 3.29 14.91
C VAL A 149 -1.92 4.34 13.85
N GLU A 150 -2.65 4.35 12.73
CA GLU A 150 -2.47 5.39 11.70
C GLU A 150 -3.16 6.73 12.03
N GLY A 151 -4.18 6.69 12.89
CA GLY A 151 -4.90 7.91 13.27
C GLY A 151 -4.00 8.92 13.97
N VAL A 152 -3.08 8.44 14.83
CA VAL A 152 -2.11 9.27 15.54
C VAL A 152 -1.10 9.90 14.59
N THR A 153 -0.57 9.13 13.65
CA THR A 153 0.48 9.58 12.74
C THR A 153 -0.06 10.60 11.74
N VAL A 154 -1.25 10.35 11.19
CA VAL A 154 -1.94 11.24 10.26
C VAL A 154 -2.39 12.54 10.95
N PHE A 155 -2.78 12.49 12.22
CA PHE A 155 -3.04 13.72 12.99
C PHE A 155 -1.75 14.53 13.21
N ASN A 156 -0.65 13.85 13.55
CA ASN A 156 0.62 14.53 13.80
C ASN A 156 1.16 15.20 12.53
N GLU A 157 1.18 14.54 11.37
CA GLU A 157 1.61 15.18 10.10
C GLU A 157 0.81 16.45 9.78
N SER A 158 -0.49 16.50 10.14
CA SER A 158 -1.34 17.68 9.96
C SER A 158 -1.19 18.76 11.03
N SER A 159 -0.53 18.45 12.15
CA SER A 159 -0.34 19.38 13.27
C SER A 159 0.90 20.27 13.13
N PHE A 160 1.82 19.95 12.21
CA PHE A 160 3.06 20.70 12.01
C PHE A 160 2.90 21.93 11.11
N SER A 161 2.09 21.81 10.05
CA SER A 161 1.89 22.87 9.07
C SER A 161 0.51 22.77 8.45
N SER A 162 -0.17 23.91 8.26
CA SER A 162 -1.46 23.96 7.56
C SER A 162 -1.35 23.56 6.08
N SER A 163 -0.14 23.55 5.52
CA SER A 163 0.13 23.24 4.12
C SER A 163 0.51 21.76 3.90
N SER A 164 0.85 21.04 4.98
CA SER A 164 1.20 19.61 4.98
C SER A 164 0.14 18.76 5.71
N GLY A 165 0.14 17.45 5.53
CA GLY A 165 -0.68 16.50 6.27
C GLY A 165 -2.09 16.26 5.70
N ARG A 166 -2.51 14.99 5.67
CA ARG A 166 -3.76 14.54 5.02
C ARG A 166 -5.03 15.22 5.57
N LEU A 167 -5.11 15.52 6.87
CA LEU A 167 -6.30 16.19 7.44
C LEU A 167 -6.45 17.64 6.94
N ASN A 168 -5.36 18.26 6.51
CA ASN A 168 -5.36 19.61 5.93
C ASN A 168 -5.72 19.62 4.43
N SER A 169 -6.16 18.49 3.85
CA SER A 169 -6.78 18.43 2.53
C SER A 169 -8.27 18.10 2.69
N PRO A 170 -9.18 19.11 2.59
CA PRO A 170 -10.60 18.90 2.86
C PRO A 170 -11.25 17.82 1.99
N PHE A 171 -10.74 17.59 0.78
CA PHE A 171 -11.20 16.52 -0.10
C PHE A 171 -10.99 15.13 0.53
N TYR A 172 -9.88 14.90 1.22
CA TYR A 172 -9.55 13.62 1.87
C TYR A 172 -9.83 13.62 3.38
N SER A 173 -10.42 14.68 3.94
CA SER A 173 -10.81 14.77 5.35
C SER A 173 -12.31 15.01 5.51
N ASN A 174 -12.74 16.20 5.94
CA ASN A 174 -14.13 16.51 6.24
C ASN A 174 -15.07 16.26 5.04
N GLY A 175 -14.61 16.46 3.82
CA GLY A 175 -15.34 16.11 2.60
C GLY A 175 -15.58 14.61 2.47
N LEU A 176 -14.52 13.80 2.55
CA LEU A 176 -14.61 12.33 2.49
C LEU A 176 -15.55 11.78 3.58
N PHE A 177 -15.45 12.29 4.82
CA PHE A 177 -16.27 11.83 5.93
C PHE A 177 -17.74 12.21 5.74
N TYR A 178 -18.02 13.44 5.30
CA TYR A 178 -19.37 13.90 5.00
C TYR A 178 -20.04 13.05 3.90
N TYR A 179 -19.33 12.79 2.80
CA TYR A 179 -19.86 11.98 1.70
C TYR A 179 -19.98 10.48 2.05
N SER A 180 -19.43 10.07 3.19
CA SER A 180 -19.61 8.73 3.73
C SER A 180 -20.76 8.63 4.74
N LEU A 181 -21.51 9.70 5.04
CA LEU A 181 -22.56 9.67 6.08
C LEU A 181 -23.65 8.60 5.85
N SER A 182 -23.99 8.30 4.59
CA SER A 182 -24.98 7.26 4.27
C SER A 182 -24.50 5.83 4.50
N ASN A 183 -23.19 5.64 4.59
CA ASN A 183 -22.50 4.35 4.67
C ASN A 183 -21.21 4.48 5.48
N PHE A 184 -21.34 5.15 6.63
CA PHE A 184 -20.20 5.51 7.45
C PHE A 184 -19.59 4.22 8.01
N PRO A 185 -18.27 4.00 7.83
CA PRO A 185 -17.69 2.72 8.20
C PRO A 185 -17.65 2.59 9.72
N SER A 186 -17.96 1.39 10.23
CA SER A 186 -17.77 1.02 11.63
C SER A 186 -16.26 0.89 11.95
N PRO A 187 -15.86 0.97 13.23
CA PRO A 187 -14.47 0.77 13.63
C PRO A 187 -13.88 -0.58 13.17
N GLY A 188 -14.65 -1.68 13.26
CA GLY A 188 -14.22 -3.00 12.78
C GLY A 188 -13.93 -3.01 11.27
N TYR A 189 -14.83 -2.42 10.48
CA TYR A 189 -14.66 -2.26 9.04
C TYR A 189 -13.41 -1.46 8.67
N ILE A 190 -13.14 -0.37 9.40
CA ILE A 190 -11.95 0.46 9.19
C ILE A 190 -10.67 -0.34 9.41
N LYS A 191 -10.62 -1.16 10.49
CA LYS A 191 -9.46 -2.01 10.80
C LYS A 191 -9.19 -3.05 9.70
N VAL A 192 -10.24 -3.57 9.08
CA VAL A 192 -10.11 -4.53 7.97
C VAL A 192 -9.70 -3.85 6.67
N ALA A 193 -10.25 -2.66 6.36
CA ALA A 193 -10.09 -1.96 5.09
C ALA A 193 -10.22 -2.88 3.85
N PRO A 194 -11.42 -3.45 3.59
CA PRO A 194 -11.61 -4.47 2.56
C PRO A 194 -11.13 -4.05 1.15
N ASP A 195 -10.47 -4.96 0.44
CA ASP A 195 -9.92 -4.75 -0.92
C ASP A 195 -10.97 -4.32 -1.96
N ASP A 196 -12.26 -4.55 -1.68
CA ASP A 196 -13.38 -4.28 -2.56
C ASP A 196 -14.04 -2.90 -2.34
N ASP A 197 -13.51 -2.06 -1.46
CA ASP A 197 -14.01 -0.70 -1.18
C ASP A 197 -13.13 0.37 -1.85
N TYR A 198 -13.74 1.30 -2.59
CA TYR A 198 -13.02 2.36 -3.30
C TYR A 198 -12.23 3.31 -2.39
N ARG A 199 -12.60 3.40 -1.10
CA ARG A 199 -11.86 4.21 -0.13
C ARG A 199 -10.49 3.60 0.17
N ASP A 200 -10.30 2.29 -0.04
CA ASP A 200 -9.04 1.58 0.12
C ASP A 200 -8.37 1.97 1.46
N GLY A 201 -7.05 2.19 1.48
CA GLY A 201 -6.34 2.68 2.65
C GLY A 201 -6.89 3.97 3.30
N LEU A 202 -7.68 4.81 2.62
CA LEU A 202 -8.28 5.99 3.27
C LEU A 202 -9.17 5.61 4.46
N LEU A 203 -9.73 4.40 4.47
CA LEU A 203 -10.42 3.84 5.64
C LEU A 203 -9.47 3.80 6.84
N TYR A 204 -8.34 3.12 6.70
CA TYR A 204 -7.39 2.90 7.79
C TYR A 204 -6.63 4.16 8.19
N TYR A 205 -6.29 5.03 7.24
CA TYR A 205 -5.55 6.28 7.49
C TYR A 205 -6.47 7.44 7.88
N ASN A 206 -7.38 7.84 6.99
CA ASN A 206 -8.08 9.12 7.14
C ASN A 206 -9.23 9.04 8.15
N PHE A 207 -10.01 7.95 8.19
CA PHE A 207 -11.13 7.85 9.16
C PHE A 207 -10.65 7.70 10.59
N THR A 208 -9.61 6.89 10.85
CA THR A 208 -9.01 6.78 12.19
C THR A 208 -8.45 8.13 12.64
N ALA A 209 -7.81 8.88 11.74
CA ALA A 209 -7.28 10.21 12.02
C ALA A 209 -8.37 11.27 12.22
N GLY A 210 -9.47 11.21 11.46
CA GLY A 210 -10.62 12.08 11.64
C GLY A 210 -11.27 11.88 13.01
N PHE A 211 -11.44 10.62 13.43
CA PHE A 211 -11.92 10.31 14.78
C PHE A 211 -10.93 10.77 15.86
N TYR A 212 -9.63 10.56 15.66
CA TYR A 212 -8.60 11.04 16.57
C TYR A 212 -8.58 12.58 16.69
N SER A 213 -8.68 13.30 15.56
CA SER A 213 -8.79 14.77 15.54
C SER A 213 -10.01 15.23 16.33
N TYR A 214 -11.16 14.56 16.14
CA TYR A 214 -12.37 14.85 16.91
C TYR A 214 -12.18 14.66 18.42
N LEU A 215 -11.45 13.62 18.85
CA LEU A 215 -11.11 13.43 20.26
C LEU A 215 -10.27 14.59 20.81
N VAL A 216 -9.24 15.01 20.05
CA VAL A 216 -8.36 16.12 20.45
C VAL A 216 -9.12 17.45 20.49
N GLU A 217 -9.94 17.74 19.48
CA GLU A 217 -10.74 18.97 19.39
C GLU A 217 -11.80 19.05 20.48
N THR A 218 -12.42 17.92 20.83
CA THR A 218 -13.54 17.87 21.79
C THR A 218 -13.07 17.79 23.25
N TYR A 219 -12.05 16.97 23.53
CA TYR A 219 -11.63 16.66 24.90
C TYR A 219 -10.24 17.24 25.26
N GLY A 220 -9.49 17.71 24.27
CA GLY A 220 -8.15 18.26 24.45
C GLY A 220 -7.04 17.20 24.38
N LEU A 221 -5.86 17.62 23.91
CA LEU A 221 -4.69 16.76 23.74
C LEU A 221 -4.26 16.05 25.04
N GLU A 222 -4.33 16.73 26.19
CA GLU A 222 -3.93 16.15 27.48
C GLU A 222 -4.83 14.98 27.90
N LYS A 223 -6.12 15.01 27.54
CA LYS A 223 -7.05 13.89 27.78
C LYS A 223 -6.73 12.71 26.89
N VAL A 224 -6.35 12.94 25.64
CA VAL A 224 -5.90 11.87 24.75
C VAL A 224 -4.60 11.22 25.24
N LYS A 225 -3.66 12.00 25.77
CA LYS A 225 -2.46 11.45 26.45
C LYS A 225 -2.80 10.65 27.71
N GLU A 226 -3.83 11.05 28.46
CA GLU A 226 -4.35 10.25 29.58
C GLU A 226 -4.88 8.90 29.08
N PHE A 227 -5.60 8.90 27.95
CA PHE A 227 -6.10 7.69 27.29
C PHE A 227 -4.96 6.77 26.85
N PHE A 228 -3.87 7.30 26.27
CA PHE A 228 -2.69 6.48 25.96
C PHE A 228 -1.99 5.92 27.19
N ARG A 229 -1.87 6.68 28.28
CA ARG A 229 -1.33 6.17 29.54
C ARG A 229 -2.19 5.05 30.13
N GLU A 230 -3.49 5.10 29.94
CA GLU A 230 -4.40 4.05 30.39
C GLU A 230 -4.28 2.78 29.54
N THR A 231 -4.31 2.93 28.21
CA THR A 231 -4.29 1.81 27.27
C THR A 231 -2.91 1.14 27.16
N SER A 232 -1.83 1.85 27.51
CA SER A 232 -0.44 1.35 27.48
C SER A 232 0.00 0.59 28.74
N ARG A 233 -0.91 0.27 29.67
CA ARG A 233 -0.55 -0.52 30.86
C ARG A 233 -0.27 -1.97 30.49
N THR A 234 0.78 -2.57 31.03
CA THR A 234 1.20 -3.96 30.67
C THR A 234 0.09 -4.98 30.89
N PHE A 235 -0.80 -4.72 31.85
CA PHE A 235 -1.92 -5.60 32.15
C PHE A 235 -3.29 -5.12 31.65
N SER A 236 -3.37 -4.04 30.86
CA SER A 236 -4.63 -3.61 30.24
C SER A 236 -5.15 -4.63 29.22
N THR A 237 -4.25 -5.42 28.62
CA THR A 237 -4.55 -6.48 27.65
C THR A 237 -5.09 -7.77 28.27
N PHE A 238 -4.93 -7.97 29.58
CA PHE A 238 -5.55 -9.09 30.28
C PHE A 238 -6.90 -8.61 30.81
N ALA A 239 -7.95 -8.85 30.04
CA ALA A 239 -9.32 -8.52 30.43
C ALA A 239 -9.70 -9.31 31.70
N PHE A 240 -9.68 -8.64 32.85
CA PHE A 240 -10.27 -9.15 34.09
C PHE A 240 -11.67 -8.55 34.25
N GLU A 241 -12.61 -9.32 34.81
CA GLU A 241 -13.96 -8.82 35.15
C GLU A 241 -13.88 -7.55 36.03
N GLY A 242 -14.55 -6.48 35.60
CA GLY A 242 -14.72 -5.24 36.38
C GLY A 242 -13.97 -4.00 35.87
N PHE A 243 -13.22 -4.08 34.77
CA PHE A 243 -12.61 -2.91 34.14
C PHE A 243 -13.60 -2.16 33.25
N LYS A 244 -13.72 -0.84 33.44
CA LYS A 244 -14.44 0.03 32.50
C LYS A 244 -13.66 0.18 31.20
N ASP A 245 -14.38 0.31 30.08
CA ASP A 245 -13.81 0.69 28.78
C ASP A 245 -12.88 1.92 28.96
N PRO A 246 -11.63 1.89 28.47
CA PRO A 246 -10.71 3.03 28.54
C PRO A 246 -11.29 4.34 28.01
N TYR A 247 -12.19 4.29 27.01
CA TYR A 247 -12.88 5.49 26.53
C TYR A 247 -13.82 6.07 27.60
N GLU A 248 -14.70 5.24 28.17
CA GLU A 248 -15.63 5.66 29.24
C GLU A 248 -14.85 6.20 30.45
N LYS A 249 -13.74 5.55 30.79
CA LYS A 249 -12.89 5.95 31.92
C LYS A 249 -12.28 7.34 31.75
N VAL A 250 -11.80 7.68 30.56
CA VAL A 250 -11.03 8.91 30.32
C VAL A 250 -11.88 10.06 29.81
N PHE A 251 -12.80 9.77 28.88
CA PHE A 251 -13.65 10.75 28.19
C PHE A 251 -15.06 10.84 28.80
N GLY A 252 -15.45 9.89 29.66
CA GLY A 252 -16.77 9.87 30.30
C GLY A 252 -17.90 9.35 29.41
N LYS A 253 -17.58 8.85 28.21
CA LYS A 253 -18.50 8.24 27.24
C LYS A 253 -17.87 6.99 26.62
N THR A 254 -18.69 6.04 26.25
CA THR A 254 -18.25 4.84 25.49
C THR A 254 -17.70 5.24 24.12
N ARG A 255 -16.86 4.38 23.53
CA ARG A 255 -16.34 4.60 22.17
C ARG A 255 -17.46 4.84 21.16
N GLU A 256 -18.55 4.09 21.25
CA GLU A 256 -19.69 4.13 20.32
C GLU A 256 -20.44 5.47 20.42
N GLU A 257 -20.63 6.00 21.63
CA GLU A 257 -21.23 7.32 21.85
C GLU A 257 -20.38 8.43 21.25
N ILE A 258 -19.05 8.40 21.48
CA ILE A 258 -18.13 9.41 20.95
C ILE A 258 -18.08 9.33 19.42
N TYR A 259 -18.03 8.12 18.86
CA TYR A 259 -18.03 7.90 17.41
C TYR A 259 -19.33 8.43 16.77
N THR A 260 -20.46 8.23 17.45
CA THR A 260 -21.76 8.78 17.03
C THR A 260 -21.77 10.31 17.10
N ASP A 261 -21.24 10.91 18.16
CA ASP A 261 -21.12 12.37 18.28
C ASP A 261 -20.24 12.98 17.17
N TRP A 262 -19.15 12.28 16.80
CA TRP A 262 -18.31 12.66 15.68
C TRP A 262 -19.10 12.65 14.36
N ILE A 263 -19.83 11.56 14.07
CA ILE A 263 -20.70 11.47 12.89
C ILE A 263 -21.72 12.62 12.85
N TYR A 264 -22.34 12.93 13.99
CA TYR A 264 -23.27 14.07 14.08
C TYR A 264 -22.59 15.40 13.83
N SER A 265 -21.35 15.59 14.27
CA SER A 265 -20.59 16.82 14.01
C SER A 265 -20.40 17.08 12.51
N LEU A 266 -20.24 16.02 11.70
CA LEU A 266 -20.03 16.10 10.26
C LEU A 266 -21.26 16.62 9.51
N THR A 267 -22.47 16.40 10.04
CA THR A 267 -23.74 16.84 9.44
C THR A 267 -23.88 18.37 9.31
N LYS A 268 -22.99 19.13 9.97
CA LYS A 268 -22.95 20.59 9.92
C LYS A 268 -22.25 21.14 8.67
N HIS A 269 -21.54 20.30 7.91
CA HIS A 269 -20.85 20.72 6.69
C HIS A 269 -21.82 20.80 5.51
N GLU A 270 -21.52 21.68 4.55
CA GLU A 270 -22.28 21.82 3.31
C GLU A 270 -21.34 21.92 2.11
N TYR A 271 -21.62 21.07 1.10
CA TYR A 271 -20.86 21.00 -0.14
C TYR A 271 -21.80 21.08 -1.36
N PRO A 272 -22.21 22.28 -1.78
CA PRO A 272 -23.02 22.45 -2.99
C PRO A 272 -22.31 21.89 -4.23
N GLN A 273 -22.99 21.01 -4.95
CA GLN A 273 -22.50 20.43 -6.21
C GLN A 273 -23.29 20.95 -7.41
N GLY A 274 -22.70 20.85 -8.61
CA GLY A 274 -23.38 21.07 -9.88
C GLY A 274 -24.23 19.88 -10.32
N ASP A 275 -24.50 19.80 -11.61
CA ASP A 275 -25.25 18.70 -12.20
C ASP A 275 -24.35 17.47 -12.34
N LEU A 276 -24.73 16.35 -11.73
CA LEU A 276 -24.01 15.08 -11.88
C LEU A 276 -24.22 14.55 -13.31
N VAL A 277 -23.16 14.55 -14.13
CA VAL A 277 -23.21 14.05 -15.52
C VAL A 277 -22.73 12.60 -15.63
N TYR A 278 -21.80 12.17 -14.78
CA TYR A 278 -21.32 10.78 -14.75
C TYR A 278 -21.17 10.27 -13.31
N SER A 279 -21.68 9.06 -13.04
CA SER A 279 -21.63 8.43 -11.72
C SER A 279 -20.78 7.17 -11.75
N ALA A 280 -19.73 7.14 -10.93
CA ALA A 280 -18.81 6.02 -10.78
C ALA A 280 -18.94 5.42 -9.36
N LYS A 281 -19.89 4.50 -9.19
CA LYS A 281 -20.14 3.84 -7.89
C LYS A 281 -19.01 2.90 -7.52
N ASN A 282 -18.53 2.96 -6.28
CA ASN A 282 -17.40 2.16 -5.80
C ASN A 282 -16.20 2.20 -6.77
N THR A 283 -15.84 3.41 -7.17
CA THR A 283 -14.82 3.71 -8.16
C THR A 283 -14.19 5.05 -7.79
N TRP A 284 -12.86 5.14 -7.94
CA TRP A 284 -12.12 6.39 -7.84
C TRP A 284 -11.85 6.96 -9.24
N LEU A 285 -11.93 8.28 -9.39
CA LEU A 285 -11.55 9.00 -10.59
C LEU A 285 -10.37 9.92 -10.25
N HIS A 286 -9.18 9.64 -10.78
CA HIS A 286 -7.94 10.33 -10.37
C HIS A 286 -7.62 11.58 -11.20
N LYS A 287 -8.14 11.67 -12.43
CA LYS A 287 -7.86 12.75 -13.37
C LYS A 287 -8.98 12.91 -14.37
N ILE A 288 -9.26 14.15 -14.77
CA ILE A 288 -10.12 14.50 -15.90
C ILE A 288 -9.35 15.37 -16.91
N ASP A 289 -9.50 15.06 -18.20
CA ASP A 289 -8.92 15.82 -19.29
C ASP A 289 -9.86 15.91 -20.51
N LEU A 290 -9.48 16.66 -21.54
CA LEU A 290 -10.23 16.83 -22.79
C LEU A 290 -9.62 16.05 -23.95
N TYR A 291 -10.46 15.32 -24.69
CA TYR A 291 -10.12 14.63 -25.94
C TYR A 291 -11.07 15.08 -27.05
N GLY A 292 -10.73 16.19 -27.72
CA GLY A 292 -11.68 16.88 -28.60
C GLY A 292 -12.90 17.35 -27.80
N ASP A 293 -14.11 16.99 -28.26
CA ASP A 293 -15.38 17.29 -27.57
C ASP A 293 -15.81 16.17 -26.58
N HIS A 294 -14.84 15.45 -26.02
CA HIS A 294 -15.07 14.38 -25.04
C HIS A 294 -14.26 14.62 -23.78
N LEU A 295 -14.74 14.07 -22.67
CA LEU A 295 -14.02 13.99 -21.41
C LEU A 295 -13.24 12.67 -21.37
N VAL A 296 -12.01 12.70 -20.87
CA VAL A 296 -11.24 11.49 -20.54
C VAL A 296 -11.04 11.45 -19.05
N VAL A 297 -11.40 10.33 -18.43
CA VAL A 297 -11.28 10.14 -16.99
C VAL A 297 -10.43 8.92 -16.68
N LEU A 298 -9.39 9.10 -15.86
CA LEU A 298 -8.62 7.98 -15.30
C LEU A 298 -9.41 7.36 -14.15
N SER A 299 -9.91 6.15 -14.37
CA SER A 299 -10.82 5.45 -13.46
C SER A 299 -10.19 4.19 -12.89
N GLU A 300 -10.36 3.99 -11.59
CA GLU A 300 -9.99 2.77 -10.87
C GLU A 300 -11.23 2.18 -10.21
N GLU A 301 -11.64 0.99 -10.67
CA GLU A 301 -12.87 0.34 -10.24
C GLU A 301 -12.61 -0.72 -9.17
N TYR A 302 -13.50 -0.73 -8.16
CA TYR A 302 -13.48 -1.64 -7.03
C TYR A 302 -14.77 -2.47 -6.98
N GLY A 303 -14.67 -3.69 -6.48
CA GLY A 303 -15.82 -4.56 -6.20
C GLY A 303 -15.39 -5.93 -5.68
N PRO A 304 -16.34 -6.83 -5.36
CA PRO A 304 -16.02 -8.15 -4.82
C PRO A 304 -14.96 -8.93 -5.62
N SER A 305 -14.98 -8.80 -6.95
CA SER A 305 -13.97 -9.39 -7.83
C SER A 305 -12.54 -8.94 -7.53
N THR A 306 -12.34 -7.70 -7.06
CA THR A 306 -11.04 -7.19 -6.59
C THR A 306 -10.56 -8.00 -5.40
N SER A 307 -11.42 -8.28 -4.42
CA SER A 307 -11.05 -9.14 -3.28
C SER A 307 -10.71 -10.57 -3.70
N TYR A 308 -11.44 -11.12 -4.68
CA TYR A 308 -11.29 -12.52 -5.10
C TYR A 308 -10.03 -12.77 -5.92
N THR A 309 -9.61 -11.77 -6.70
CA THR A 309 -8.54 -11.89 -7.69
C THR A 309 -7.29 -11.11 -7.32
N GLY A 310 -7.38 -10.17 -6.39
CA GLY A 310 -6.32 -9.21 -6.06
C GLY A 310 -6.03 -8.19 -7.16
N MET A 311 -6.88 -8.10 -8.20
CA MET A 311 -6.68 -7.21 -9.34
C MET A 311 -7.72 -6.10 -9.36
N LYS A 312 -7.25 -4.85 -9.43
CA LYS A 312 -8.08 -3.66 -9.69
C LYS A 312 -8.22 -3.44 -11.20
N LYS A 313 -9.37 -2.95 -11.64
CA LYS A 313 -9.59 -2.56 -13.04
C LYS A 313 -9.27 -1.06 -13.18
N GLN A 314 -8.17 -0.73 -13.84
CA GLN A 314 -7.79 0.65 -14.13
C GLN A 314 -7.95 0.94 -15.62
N VAL A 315 -8.70 1.99 -15.96
CA VAL A 315 -9.08 2.30 -17.35
C VAL A 315 -9.12 3.80 -17.58
N LEU A 316 -8.86 4.21 -18.83
CA LEU A 316 -9.23 5.52 -19.33
C LEU A 316 -10.62 5.43 -19.94
N LYS A 317 -11.58 6.13 -19.35
CA LYS A 317 -12.95 6.23 -19.87
C LYS A 317 -13.09 7.49 -20.69
N ILE A 318 -13.48 7.35 -21.95
CA ILE A 318 -13.84 8.46 -22.83
C ILE A 318 -15.36 8.64 -22.76
N LEU A 319 -15.80 9.80 -22.31
CA LEU A 319 -17.21 10.15 -22.12
C LEU A 319 -17.56 11.30 -23.08
N ASP A 320 -18.78 11.32 -23.61
CA ASP A 320 -19.30 12.57 -24.17
C ASP A 320 -19.57 13.60 -23.05
N LEU A 321 -19.86 14.85 -23.43
CA LEU A 321 -20.10 15.94 -22.47
C LEU A 321 -21.36 15.75 -21.61
N ASP A 322 -22.24 14.82 -21.98
CA ASP A 322 -23.40 14.42 -21.18
C ASP A 322 -23.12 13.18 -20.31
N GLY A 323 -21.86 12.72 -20.28
CA GLY A 323 -21.38 11.65 -19.41
C GLY A 323 -21.63 10.24 -19.93
N LYS A 324 -22.03 10.08 -21.20
CA LYS A 324 -22.20 8.75 -21.80
C LYS A 324 -20.84 8.17 -22.19
N GLU A 325 -20.58 6.93 -21.78
CA GLU A 325 -19.37 6.21 -22.15
C GLU A 325 -19.33 5.92 -23.66
N VAL A 326 -18.26 6.37 -24.31
CA VAL A 326 -17.98 6.19 -25.74
C VAL A 326 -16.95 5.09 -25.96
N GLN A 327 -15.89 5.08 -25.15
CA GLN A 327 -14.79 4.13 -25.27
C GLN A 327 -14.13 3.91 -23.90
N GLU A 328 -13.60 2.71 -23.70
CA GLU A 328 -12.76 2.35 -22.56
C GLU A 328 -11.41 1.83 -23.04
N ILE A 329 -10.32 2.27 -22.41
CA ILE A 329 -8.95 1.85 -22.73
C ILE A 329 -8.28 1.31 -21.46
N PRO A 330 -7.99 0.00 -21.38
CA PRO A 330 -7.29 -0.58 -20.23
C PRO A 330 -5.88 -0.05 -20.06
N VAL A 331 -5.54 0.27 -18.82
CA VAL A 331 -4.21 0.74 -18.39
C VAL A 331 -3.86 0.12 -17.03
N ARG A 332 -2.63 0.32 -16.57
CA ARG A 332 -2.15 -0.19 -15.28
C ARG A 332 -1.17 0.79 -14.63
N ASN A 333 -1.28 0.91 -13.30
CA ASN A 333 -0.41 1.70 -12.44
C ASN A 333 -0.17 3.14 -12.95
N VAL A 334 -1.19 3.74 -13.58
CA VAL A 334 -1.06 5.08 -14.19
C VAL A 334 -1.06 6.16 -13.11
N LEU A 335 -0.04 7.00 -13.16
CA LEU A 335 0.15 8.19 -12.35
C LEU A 335 -0.38 9.43 -13.04
N ASP A 336 -0.21 9.53 -14.36
CA ASP A 336 -0.63 10.72 -15.10
C ASP A 336 -0.95 10.39 -16.57
N VAL A 337 -1.81 11.21 -17.16
CA VAL A 337 -2.33 11.06 -18.53
C VAL A 337 -2.21 12.40 -19.25
N LYS A 338 -1.72 12.39 -20.50
CA LYS A 338 -1.64 13.55 -21.39
C LYS A 338 -2.16 13.21 -22.77
N ILE A 339 -2.78 14.19 -23.42
CA ILE A 339 -3.44 14.04 -24.72
C ILE A 339 -2.81 15.02 -25.69
N ASP A 340 -2.36 14.52 -26.84
CA ASP A 340 -1.79 15.33 -27.92
C ASP A 340 -2.37 14.87 -29.26
N GLY A 341 -3.31 15.65 -29.78
CA GLY A 341 -4.12 15.28 -30.93
C GLY A 341 -4.92 13.99 -30.66
N GLU A 342 -4.71 12.96 -31.49
CA GLU A 342 -5.37 11.66 -31.34
C GLU A 342 -4.63 10.69 -30.40
N LYS A 343 -3.42 11.04 -29.96
CA LYS A 343 -2.57 10.19 -29.13
C LYS A 343 -2.83 10.40 -27.65
N ILE A 344 -2.65 9.31 -26.90
CA ILE A 344 -2.81 9.29 -25.45
C ILE A 344 -1.51 8.74 -24.86
N TYR A 345 -0.91 9.53 -23.99
CA TYR A 345 0.30 9.18 -23.28
C TYR A 345 0.00 8.96 -21.80
N VAL A 346 0.59 7.93 -21.21
CA VAL A 346 0.47 7.66 -19.78
C VAL A 346 1.83 7.44 -19.14
N LEU A 347 2.00 7.99 -17.95
CA LEU A 347 3.13 7.68 -17.08
C LEU A 347 2.67 6.62 -16.08
N SER A 348 3.27 5.43 -16.14
CA SER A 348 2.96 4.31 -15.26
C SER A 348 4.14 4.01 -14.33
N LYS A 349 3.84 3.57 -13.11
CA LYS A 349 4.86 3.11 -12.16
C LYS A 349 5.08 1.60 -12.31
N GLU A 350 6.32 1.21 -12.62
CA GLU A 350 6.70 -0.18 -12.81
C GLU A 350 7.85 -0.57 -11.89
N GLU A 351 7.90 -1.85 -11.51
CA GLU A 351 8.96 -2.41 -10.68
C GLU A 351 9.82 -3.32 -11.54
N PHE A 352 11.13 -3.25 -11.35
CA PHE A 352 12.15 -4.04 -12.02
C PHE A 352 13.14 -4.56 -10.99
N SER A 353 13.05 -5.85 -10.65
CA SER A 353 13.99 -6.51 -9.73
C SER A 353 14.14 -5.77 -8.38
N GLY A 354 13.02 -5.31 -7.81
CA GLY A 354 13.01 -4.56 -6.55
C GLY A 354 13.34 -3.07 -6.68
N ARG A 355 13.49 -2.49 -7.86
CA ARG A 355 13.61 -1.02 -8.04
C ARG A 355 12.46 -0.51 -8.89
N TYR A 356 11.86 0.61 -8.50
CA TYR A 356 10.78 1.23 -9.25
C TYR A 356 11.31 2.22 -10.29
N GLU A 357 10.72 2.20 -11.48
CA GLU A 357 10.94 3.20 -12.52
C GLU A 357 9.58 3.67 -13.04
N ASN A 358 9.48 4.96 -13.35
CA ASN A 358 8.33 5.46 -14.06
C ASN A 358 8.56 5.26 -15.57
N VAL A 359 7.54 4.77 -16.27
CA VAL A 359 7.58 4.41 -17.69
C VAL A 359 6.53 5.20 -18.44
N LEU A 360 6.96 5.94 -19.45
CA LEU A 360 6.10 6.73 -20.34
C LEU A 360 5.70 5.89 -21.56
N TRP A 361 4.40 5.73 -21.77
CA TRP A 361 3.83 4.95 -22.87
C TRP A 361 3.04 5.82 -23.84
N ASP A 362 3.13 5.52 -25.14
CA ASP A 362 2.11 5.88 -26.13
C ASP A 362 1.13 4.71 -26.20
N VAL A 363 -0.04 4.87 -25.56
CA VAL A 363 -0.99 3.77 -25.31
C VAL A 363 -1.57 3.26 -26.62
N LYS A 364 -2.01 4.16 -27.50
CA LYS A 364 -2.57 3.78 -28.80
C LYS A 364 -1.50 3.30 -29.78
N GLY A 365 -0.30 3.87 -29.71
CA GLY A 365 0.85 3.43 -30.49
C GLY A 365 1.47 2.12 -30.02
N GLY A 366 1.13 1.65 -28.81
CA GLY A 366 1.60 0.37 -28.26
C GLY A 366 3.11 0.34 -28.01
N ARG A 367 3.73 1.47 -27.68
CA ARG A 367 5.19 1.57 -27.53
C ARG A 367 5.61 2.37 -26.30
N GLN A 368 6.70 1.95 -25.68
CA GLN A 368 7.39 2.70 -24.66
C GLN A 368 8.13 3.89 -25.28
N ILE A 369 8.00 5.07 -24.69
CA ILE A 369 8.66 6.31 -25.12
C ILE A 369 9.92 6.55 -24.31
N SER A 370 9.84 6.46 -22.98
CA SER A 370 10.95 6.67 -22.06
C SER A 370 10.72 5.93 -20.75
N LYS A 371 11.76 5.74 -19.94
CA LYS A 371 11.66 5.21 -18.58
C LYS A 371 12.79 5.72 -17.69
N GLY A 372 12.56 5.72 -16.38
CA GLY A 372 13.57 6.05 -15.37
C GLY A 372 12.99 6.91 -14.25
N ASN A 373 13.81 7.81 -13.72
CA ASN A 373 13.45 8.76 -12.66
C ASN A 373 12.62 9.95 -13.19
N ILE A 374 11.52 9.66 -13.89
CA ILE A 374 10.63 10.68 -14.47
C ILE A 374 9.61 11.09 -13.40
N SER A 375 9.65 12.33 -12.91
CA SER A 375 8.71 12.83 -11.90
C SER A 375 7.47 13.49 -12.50
N ALA A 376 7.61 14.08 -13.69
CA ALA A 376 6.51 14.65 -14.46
C ALA A 376 6.84 14.62 -15.96
N PHE A 377 5.81 14.74 -16.81
CA PHE A 377 6.00 14.82 -18.24
C PHE A 377 4.91 15.68 -18.89
N ASP A 378 5.18 16.11 -20.12
CA ASP A 378 4.12 16.55 -21.02
C ASP A 378 4.46 16.25 -22.49
N VAL A 379 3.45 16.32 -23.35
CA VAL A 379 3.62 16.17 -24.79
C VAL A 379 2.85 17.26 -25.52
N GLU A 380 3.56 18.02 -26.36
CA GLU A 380 2.94 19.06 -27.18
C GLU A 380 3.39 18.95 -28.64
N ASN A 381 2.43 18.82 -29.57
CA ASN A 381 2.71 18.70 -31.00
C ASN A 381 3.72 17.56 -31.31
N GLY A 382 3.59 16.43 -30.62
CA GLY A 382 4.46 15.27 -30.71
C GLY A 382 5.84 15.42 -30.05
N LYS A 383 6.13 16.57 -29.41
CA LYS A 383 7.38 16.82 -28.68
C LYS A 383 7.21 16.45 -27.23
N VAL A 384 8.11 15.61 -26.72
CA VAL A 384 8.07 15.11 -25.34
C VAL A 384 8.94 16.01 -24.46
N TYR A 385 8.38 16.40 -23.32
CA TYR A 385 9.08 17.09 -22.24
C TYR A 385 9.10 16.19 -21.01
N LEU A 386 10.25 16.05 -20.35
CA LEU A 386 10.43 15.20 -19.18
C LEU A 386 11.05 15.99 -18.04
N ALA A 387 10.49 15.84 -16.84
CA ALA A 387 11.14 16.24 -15.59
C ALA A 387 11.84 15.01 -14.99
N LEU A 388 13.17 15.06 -14.92
CA LEU A 388 14.05 13.99 -14.44
C LEU A 388 14.61 14.37 -13.08
N TYR A 389 14.23 13.64 -12.03
CA TYR A 389 14.67 13.92 -10.66
C TYR A 389 15.85 13.04 -10.25
N ASP A 390 16.89 13.66 -9.70
CA ASP A 390 18.02 12.97 -9.10
C ASP A 390 17.92 13.01 -7.56
N THR A 391 17.60 11.87 -6.96
CA THR A 391 17.44 11.73 -5.51
C THR A 391 18.73 12.01 -4.73
N LYS A 392 19.91 11.89 -5.35
CA LYS A 392 21.20 12.15 -4.71
C LYS A 392 21.48 13.64 -4.56
N THR A 393 21.13 14.41 -5.58
CA THR A 393 21.41 15.85 -5.61
C THR A 393 20.21 16.70 -5.19
N GLY A 394 19.00 16.12 -5.19
CA GLY A 394 17.75 16.83 -4.93
C GLY A 394 17.33 17.75 -6.07
N LYS A 395 17.92 17.60 -7.27
CA LYS A 395 17.68 18.47 -8.43
C LYS A 395 16.78 17.80 -9.46
N THR A 396 15.93 18.60 -10.10
CA THR A 396 15.17 18.18 -11.27
C THR A 396 15.75 18.83 -12.52
N THR A 397 16.06 18.02 -13.53
CA THR A 397 16.39 18.50 -14.87
C THR A 397 15.19 18.33 -15.78
N ILE A 398 14.74 19.41 -16.39
CA ILE A 398 13.64 19.40 -17.34
C ILE A 398 14.22 19.44 -18.74
N GLU A 399 13.91 18.43 -19.54
CA GLU A 399 14.41 18.25 -20.90
C GLU A 399 13.26 18.25 -21.89
N GLY A 400 13.40 19.04 -22.96
CA GLY A 400 12.52 19.03 -24.12
C GLY A 400 13.24 19.54 -25.36
N PRO A 401 12.59 19.57 -26.54
CA PRO A 401 13.24 20.05 -27.75
C PRO A 401 13.63 21.52 -27.63
N GLU A 402 14.95 21.78 -27.65
CA GLU A 402 15.55 23.12 -27.48
C GLU A 402 15.26 23.77 -26.11
N PHE A 403 14.81 22.99 -25.12
CA PHE A 403 14.57 23.44 -23.75
C PHE A 403 15.33 22.56 -22.75
N HIS A 404 16.11 23.21 -21.89
CA HIS A 404 16.86 22.55 -20.83
C HIS A 404 17.00 23.48 -19.63
N VAL A 405 16.52 23.06 -18.48
CA VAL A 405 16.65 23.80 -17.21
C VAL A 405 16.84 22.82 -16.06
N THR A 406 17.69 23.19 -15.11
CA THR A 406 17.86 22.44 -13.86
C THR A 406 17.39 23.30 -12.70
N LEU A 407 16.55 22.73 -11.85
CA LEU A 407 15.96 23.38 -10.67
C LEU A 407 16.34 22.60 -9.42
N ASP A 408 16.55 23.31 -8.31
CA ASP A 408 16.79 22.73 -6.99
C ASP A 408 15.46 22.42 -6.28
N GLU A 409 14.52 21.81 -7.01
CA GLU A 409 13.17 21.49 -6.55
C GLU A 409 12.71 20.16 -7.14
N PHE A 410 11.89 19.40 -6.42
CA PHE A 410 11.15 18.26 -6.97
C PHE A 410 9.92 18.75 -7.73
N ILE A 411 9.77 18.36 -9.00
CA ILE A 411 8.63 18.72 -9.84
C ILE A 411 7.63 17.56 -9.86
N ARG A 412 6.48 17.76 -9.21
CA ARG A 412 5.44 16.72 -9.09
C ARG A 412 4.44 16.70 -10.25
N TYR A 413 4.34 17.79 -11.02
CA TYR A 413 3.52 17.88 -12.23
C TYR A 413 4.04 18.97 -13.17
N MET A 414 3.80 18.81 -14.47
CA MET A 414 4.09 19.83 -15.47
C MET A 414 3.05 19.90 -16.57
N ASP A 415 2.96 21.05 -17.23
CA ASP A 415 2.13 21.30 -18.41
C ASP A 415 2.86 22.26 -19.35
N VAL A 416 2.67 22.12 -20.66
CA VAL A 416 3.37 22.84 -21.71
C VAL A 416 2.36 23.39 -22.71
N SER A 417 2.49 24.68 -23.02
CA SER A 417 1.63 25.35 -24.00
C SER A 417 2.41 26.41 -24.78
N GLY A 418 2.62 26.15 -26.07
CA GLY A 418 3.33 26.95 -27.03
C GLY A 418 4.78 27.19 -26.65
N ARG A 419 5.02 28.29 -25.92
CA ARG A 419 6.36 28.70 -25.47
C ARG A 419 6.48 28.71 -23.96
N PHE A 420 5.49 28.21 -23.23
CA PHE A 420 5.44 28.25 -21.78
C PHE A 420 5.43 26.83 -21.20
N VAL A 421 6.05 26.69 -20.04
CA VAL A 421 6.09 25.47 -19.24
C VAL A 421 5.64 25.85 -17.84
N ALA A 422 4.51 25.30 -17.39
CA ALA A 422 4.02 25.42 -16.02
C ALA A 422 4.49 24.22 -15.21
N LEU A 423 5.01 24.46 -14.03
CA LEU A 423 5.58 23.47 -13.13
C LEU A 423 4.89 23.60 -11.78
N LEU A 424 4.60 22.45 -11.17
CA LEU A 424 4.13 22.36 -9.80
C LEU A 424 5.20 21.66 -8.96
N THR A 425 5.69 22.34 -7.93
CA THR A 425 6.73 21.84 -7.05
C THR A 425 6.16 21.01 -5.91
N GLU A 426 7.02 20.29 -5.21
CA GLU A 426 6.72 19.61 -3.95
C GLU A 426 6.12 20.55 -2.90
N LYS A 427 6.66 21.77 -2.78
CA LYS A 427 6.23 22.80 -1.81
C LYS A 427 4.89 23.45 -2.12
N ASN A 428 4.19 22.98 -3.16
CA ASN A 428 2.96 23.56 -3.69
C ASN A 428 3.13 24.89 -4.43
N ASP A 429 4.36 25.23 -4.82
CA ASP A 429 4.63 26.44 -5.60
C ASP A 429 4.37 26.18 -7.09
N ILE A 430 3.88 27.22 -7.77
CA ILE A 430 3.72 27.20 -9.22
C ILE A 430 4.77 28.08 -9.86
N ILE A 431 5.55 27.50 -10.77
CA ILE A 431 6.57 28.20 -11.55
C ILE A 431 6.15 28.13 -13.02
N VAL A 432 6.08 29.28 -13.70
CA VAL A 432 5.87 29.33 -15.14
C VAL A 432 7.13 29.86 -15.81
N LEU A 433 7.71 29.06 -16.69
CA LEU A 433 8.89 29.37 -17.47
C LEU A 433 8.52 29.58 -18.93
N LYS A 434 9.31 30.37 -19.65
CA LYS A 434 9.37 30.28 -21.11
C LYS A 434 10.27 29.11 -21.52
N THR A 435 10.11 28.61 -22.74
CA THR A 435 10.97 27.58 -23.36
C THR A 435 12.42 28.03 -23.60
N ASN A 436 12.78 29.28 -23.27
CA ASN A 436 14.16 29.74 -23.20
C ASN A 436 14.73 29.75 -21.76
N GLY A 437 13.97 29.27 -20.77
CA GLY A 437 14.33 29.23 -19.34
C GLY A 437 13.96 30.48 -18.54
N GLU A 438 13.41 31.52 -19.15
CA GLU A 438 13.04 32.75 -18.44
C GLU A 438 11.82 32.53 -17.53
N VAL A 439 11.93 32.88 -16.25
CA VAL A 439 10.82 32.84 -15.29
C VAL A 439 9.81 33.95 -15.58
N VAL A 440 8.54 33.58 -15.73
CA VAL A 440 7.40 34.47 -16.00
C VAL A 440 6.54 34.67 -14.76
N LEU A 441 6.38 33.61 -13.95
CA LEU A 441 5.62 33.62 -12.72
C LEU A 441 6.30 32.69 -11.71
N GLU A 442 6.39 33.17 -10.47
CA GLU A 442 6.59 32.36 -9.28
C GLU A 442 5.45 32.69 -8.32
N LEU A 443 4.56 31.72 -8.12
CA LEU A 443 3.44 31.83 -7.20
C LEU A 443 3.67 30.86 -6.04
N ASN A 444 4.12 31.42 -4.91
CA ASN A 444 4.25 30.65 -3.68
C ASN A 444 2.86 30.54 -3.05
N ASN A 445 2.28 29.33 -3.02
CA ASN A 445 0.91 29.15 -2.58
C ASN A 445 0.75 27.89 -1.72
N GLY A 446 0.97 28.03 -0.41
CA GLY A 446 0.77 26.93 0.54
C GLY A 446 -0.67 26.41 0.63
N THR A 447 -1.66 27.08 0.02
CA THR A 447 -3.02 26.57 -0.10
C THR A 447 -3.29 25.84 -1.40
N MET A 448 -2.40 25.91 -2.41
CA MET A 448 -2.48 25.08 -3.60
C MET A 448 -2.21 23.64 -3.18
N LYS A 449 -3.24 22.82 -2.96
CA LYS A 449 -3.02 21.40 -2.66
C LYS A 449 -3.43 20.49 -3.79
N GLY A 450 -4.03 21.04 -4.86
CA GLY A 450 -4.46 20.26 -6.01
C GLY A 450 -3.34 19.45 -6.66
N PRO A 451 -3.69 18.37 -7.37
CA PRO A 451 -2.70 17.52 -8.03
C PRO A 451 -2.08 18.16 -9.29
N TYR A 452 -2.75 19.13 -9.91
CA TYR A 452 -2.41 19.60 -11.25
C TYR A 452 -2.43 21.13 -11.39
N VAL A 453 -1.58 21.62 -12.30
CA VAL A 453 -1.62 22.98 -12.87
C VAL A 453 -1.69 22.88 -14.39
N LYS A 454 -2.75 23.39 -15.02
CA LYS A 454 -2.97 23.25 -16.47
C LYS A 454 -3.05 24.61 -17.15
N PHE A 455 -2.58 24.74 -18.38
CA PHE A 455 -2.78 25.96 -19.16
C PHE A 455 -4.23 26.07 -19.64
N TRP A 456 -4.78 27.28 -19.57
CA TRP A 456 -6.07 27.60 -20.16
C TRP A 456 -6.13 29.08 -20.53
N LYS A 457 -6.46 29.38 -21.78
CA LYS A 457 -6.35 30.74 -22.36
C LYS A 457 -4.93 31.29 -22.16
N ASP A 458 -4.82 32.53 -21.71
CA ASP A 458 -3.56 33.24 -21.46
C ASP A 458 -3.08 33.07 -20.00
N GLY A 459 -3.53 32.00 -19.33
CA GLY A 459 -3.25 31.77 -17.92
C GLY A 459 -3.18 30.30 -17.55
N ILE A 460 -3.25 30.04 -16.25
CA ILE A 460 -3.20 28.70 -15.67
C ILE A 460 -4.40 28.45 -14.76
N ILE A 461 -4.83 27.20 -14.70
CA ILE A 461 -5.88 26.72 -13.80
C ILE A 461 -5.33 25.68 -12.84
N PHE A 462 -5.83 25.70 -11.60
CA PHE A 462 -5.40 24.80 -10.53
C PHE A 462 -6.45 24.72 -9.42
N VAL A 463 -6.28 23.79 -8.49
CA VAL A 463 -7.14 23.63 -7.31
C VAL A 463 -6.41 24.11 -6.06
N GLN A 464 -7.09 24.88 -5.21
CA GLN A 464 -6.58 25.33 -3.91
C GLN A 464 -7.56 25.04 -2.77
N VAL A 465 -7.06 25.05 -1.54
CA VAL A 465 -7.83 24.89 -0.30
C VAL A 465 -8.30 26.24 0.21
N GLU A 466 -9.58 26.33 0.55
CA GLU A 466 -10.19 27.48 1.22
C GLU A 466 -11.08 27.00 2.37
N GLY A 467 -10.56 27.04 3.60
CA GLY A 467 -11.27 26.47 4.76
C GLY A 467 -11.47 24.97 4.59
N ASP A 468 -12.71 24.51 4.71
CA ASP A 468 -13.11 23.11 4.52
C ASP A 468 -13.43 22.76 3.04
N HIS A 469 -13.00 23.59 2.08
CA HIS A 469 -13.35 23.42 0.67
C HIS A 469 -12.11 23.30 -0.22
N THR A 470 -12.25 22.60 -1.35
CA THR A 470 -11.29 22.63 -2.46
C THR A 470 -11.95 23.30 -3.66
N VAL A 471 -11.36 24.42 -4.09
CA VAL A 471 -11.94 25.32 -5.10
C VAL A 471 -11.05 25.40 -6.34
N SER A 472 -11.69 25.53 -7.50
CA SER A 472 -11.00 25.77 -8.76
C SER A 472 -10.65 27.23 -8.93
N CYS A 473 -9.44 27.49 -9.43
CA CYS A 473 -8.88 28.82 -9.61
C CYS A 473 -8.31 29.00 -11.02
N TYR A 474 -8.24 30.25 -11.45
CA TYR A 474 -7.59 30.70 -12.68
C TYR A 474 -6.68 31.88 -12.37
N TYR A 475 -5.41 31.80 -12.77
CA TYR A 475 -4.47 32.91 -12.69
C TYR A 475 -4.17 33.43 -14.10
N ASP A 476 -4.49 34.70 -14.35
CA ASP A 476 -4.25 35.38 -15.62
C ASP A 476 -2.80 35.89 -15.66
N LEU A 477 -1.97 35.36 -16.57
CA LEU A 477 -0.54 35.70 -16.62
C LEU A 477 -0.29 37.12 -17.13
N GLU A 478 -1.20 37.67 -17.95
CA GLU A 478 -1.05 39.02 -18.49
C GLU A 478 -1.48 40.07 -17.46
N LYS A 479 -2.65 39.88 -16.84
CA LYS A 479 -3.19 40.81 -15.84
C LYS A 479 -2.55 40.64 -14.47
N LYS A 480 -1.95 39.47 -14.21
CA LYS A 480 -1.40 39.07 -12.91
C LYS A 480 -2.46 39.06 -11.81
N GLU A 481 -3.64 38.57 -12.15
CA GLU A 481 -4.81 38.52 -11.28
C GLU A 481 -5.28 37.07 -11.08
N LEU A 482 -5.67 36.76 -9.84
CA LEU A 482 -6.27 35.47 -9.47
C LEU A 482 -7.79 35.58 -9.47
N TYR A 483 -8.43 34.56 -10.04
CA TYR A 483 -9.87 34.41 -10.09
C TYR A 483 -10.28 33.07 -9.50
N ARG A 484 -11.34 33.09 -8.70
CA ARG A 484 -12.04 31.91 -8.22
C ARG A 484 -13.07 31.48 -9.27
N LEU A 485 -13.09 30.19 -9.57
CA LEU A 485 -14.01 29.58 -10.54
C LEU A 485 -15.14 28.77 -9.87
N SER A 486 -14.90 28.28 -8.65
CA SER A 486 -15.90 27.62 -7.81
C SER A 486 -15.87 28.12 -6.37
N SER A 487 -17.00 28.06 -5.67
CA SER A 487 -17.10 28.42 -4.26
C SER A 487 -17.78 27.31 -3.47
N LYS A 488 -17.27 27.06 -2.25
CA LYS A 488 -17.77 26.02 -1.33
C LYS A 488 -17.84 24.61 -1.94
N SER A 489 -16.93 24.28 -2.86
CA SER A 489 -16.90 23.00 -3.56
C SER A 489 -15.92 22.00 -2.95
N LEU A 490 -15.98 20.75 -3.42
CA LEU A 490 -14.93 19.75 -3.22
C LEU A 490 -14.50 19.26 -4.61
N VAL A 491 -13.52 19.95 -5.19
CA VAL A 491 -12.94 19.62 -6.49
C VAL A 491 -11.65 18.83 -6.26
N GLU A 492 -11.52 17.67 -6.91
CA GLU A 492 -10.25 16.93 -7.02
C GLU A 492 -9.45 17.37 -8.25
N ASP A 493 -10.08 17.33 -9.42
CA ASP A 493 -9.56 17.83 -10.68
C ASP A 493 -10.69 18.39 -11.55
N PHE A 494 -10.36 19.26 -12.49
CA PHE A 494 -11.33 19.86 -13.41
C PHE A 494 -10.75 20.21 -14.77
N VAL A 495 -11.65 20.40 -15.72
CA VAL A 495 -11.42 20.99 -17.05
C VAL A 495 -12.52 22.00 -17.38
N ILE A 496 -12.24 22.86 -18.35
CA ILE A 496 -13.17 23.87 -18.83
C ILE A 496 -13.43 23.61 -20.32
N HIS A 497 -14.70 23.44 -20.68
CA HIS A 497 -15.13 23.31 -22.08
C HIS A 497 -16.28 24.28 -22.36
N GLY A 498 -16.12 25.11 -23.40
CA GLY A 498 -17.08 26.17 -23.69
C GLY A 498 -17.23 27.15 -22.52
N ASN A 499 -18.45 27.24 -21.97
CA ASN A 499 -18.77 28.08 -20.82
C ASN A 499 -19.12 27.25 -19.57
N GLU A 500 -18.59 26.04 -19.47
CA GLU A 500 -18.86 25.10 -18.39
C GLU A 500 -17.57 24.53 -17.80
N ILE A 501 -17.65 24.21 -16.51
CA ILE A 501 -16.61 23.49 -15.76
C ILE A 501 -17.09 22.07 -15.56
N TYR A 502 -16.24 21.11 -15.92
CA TYR A 502 -16.41 19.69 -15.62
C TYR A 502 -15.40 19.30 -14.56
N TYR A 503 -15.86 18.73 -13.45
CA TYR A 503 -14.99 18.46 -12.30
C TYR A 503 -15.31 17.16 -11.59
N ILE A 504 -14.29 16.56 -10.98
CA ILE A 504 -14.40 15.34 -10.19
C ILE A 504 -14.74 15.70 -8.74
N SER A 505 -15.74 14.99 -8.19
CA SER A 505 -16.15 15.06 -6.78
C SER A 505 -16.81 13.75 -6.35
N TYR A 506 -17.11 13.62 -5.05
CA TYR A 506 -17.85 12.49 -4.50
C TYR A 506 -19.32 12.50 -4.94
N ILE A 507 -19.89 11.31 -5.15
CA ILE A 507 -21.33 11.16 -5.37
C ILE A 507 -22.09 11.15 -4.03
N PRO A 508 -23.27 11.78 -3.90
CA PRO A 508 -23.92 12.00 -2.61
C PRO A 508 -24.79 10.81 -2.17
N TYR A 509 -24.91 9.77 -3.01
CA TYR A 509 -25.91 8.71 -2.85
C TYR A 509 -25.34 7.34 -3.24
N GLY A 510 -25.70 6.29 -2.49
CA GLY A 510 -25.38 4.90 -2.79
C GLY A 510 -24.87 4.14 -1.56
N GLN A 511 -25.08 2.81 -1.52
CA GLN A 511 -24.65 1.98 -0.40
C GLN A 511 -23.13 2.00 -0.15
N THR A 512 -22.33 2.23 -1.20
CA THR A 512 -20.86 2.27 -1.12
C THR A 512 -20.27 3.63 -1.45
N GLY A 513 -21.07 4.62 -1.89
CA GLY A 513 -20.54 5.89 -2.41
C GLY A 513 -19.73 5.74 -3.70
N GLY A 514 -18.72 6.58 -3.88
CA GLY A 514 -17.85 6.63 -5.06
C GLY A 514 -17.55 8.07 -5.49
N THR A 515 -17.03 8.22 -6.69
CA THR A 515 -16.74 9.52 -7.32
C THR A 515 -17.55 9.70 -8.60
N GLY A 516 -17.62 10.92 -9.11
CA GLY A 516 -18.37 11.25 -10.31
C GLY A 516 -17.87 12.53 -10.95
N VAL A 517 -18.37 12.79 -12.17
CA VAL A 517 -18.11 14.03 -12.89
C VAL A 517 -19.35 14.91 -12.78
N TYR A 518 -19.13 16.15 -12.37
CA TYR A 518 -20.13 17.20 -12.25
C TYR A 518 -19.91 18.28 -13.29
N ARG A 519 -21.00 18.94 -13.69
CA ARG A 519 -21.02 20.06 -14.62
C ARG A 519 -21.62 21.29 -13.95
N LYS A 520 -21.00 22.44 -14.16
CA LYS A 520 -21.51 23.73 -13.67
C LYS A 520 -21.14 24.86 -14.65
N GLY A 521 -21.99 25.88 -14.75
CA GLY A 521 -21.66 27.09 -15.52
C GLY A 521 -20.41 27.78 -14.99
N LEU A 522 -19.55 28.24 -15.90
CA LEU A 522 -18.32 28.96 -15.60
C LEU A 522 -18.65 30.35 -15.03
N SER A 523 -18.11 30.65 -13.85
CA SER A 523 -18.10 31.98 -13.23
C SER A 523 -16.68 32.37 -12.87
N MET A 524 -16.37 33.66 -12.85
CA MET A 524 -15.06 34.19 -12.46
C MET A 524 -15.25 35.30 -11.44
N GLU A 525 -14.75 35.07 -10.23
CA GLU A 525 -14.78 36.05 -9.15
C GLU A 525 -13.34 36.45 -8.82
N PRO A 526 -12.96 37.75 -8.93
CA PRO A 526 -11.62 38.19 -8.56
C PRO A 526 -11.30 37.89 -7.09
N VAL A 527 -10.10 37.39 -6.82
CA VAL A 527 -9.63 37.06 -5.47
C VAL A 527 -8.43 37.94 -5.13
N VAL A 528 -8.48 38.57 -3.97
CA VAL A 528 -7.28 39.17 -3.37
C VAL A 528 -6.45 38.02 -2.81
N VAL A 529 -5.28 37.80 -3.39
CA VAL A 529 -4.37 36.74 -2.95
C VAL A 529 -3.84 37.08 -1.56
N GLU A 530 -4.39 36.48 -0.51
CA GLU A 530 -3.64 36.34 0.74
C GLU A 530 -2.62 35.22 0.52
N VAL A 531 -1.45 35.59 -0.03
CA VAL A 531 -0.29 34.70 -0.03
C VAL A 531 0.14 34.53 1.42
N LYS A 532 -0.42 33.55 2.11
CA LYS A 532 0.20 33.05 3.34
C LYS A 532 1.38 32.21 2.90
N LYS A 533 2.56 32.81 2.99
CA LYS A 533 3.81 32.05 2.93
C LYS A 533 3.73 31.04 4.06
N SER A 534 3.80 29.74 3.77
CA SER A 534 4.06 28.81 4.83
C SER A 534 5.47 29.09 5.34
N GLU A 535 5.62 29.17 6.65
CA GLU A 535 6.95 29.19 7.25
C GLU A 535 7.33 27.73 7.44
N PRO A 536 8.24 27.17 6.60
CA PRO A 536 8.76 25.84 6.87
C PRO A 536 9.38 25.84 8.27
N PHE A 537 9.26 24.71 8.96
CA PHE A 537 9.92 24.51 10.24
C PHE A 537 11.43 24.78 10.07
N VAL A 538 12.01 25.54 11.00
CA VAL A 538 13.43 25.93 10.92
C VAL A 538 14.28 24.69 11.20
N ILE A 539 14.97 24.20 10.18
CA ILE A 539 15.96 23.13 10.30
C ILE A 539 17.29 23.79 10.64
N GLU A 540 17.78 23.52 11.85
CA GLU A 540 19.10 23.95 12.29
C GLU A 540 20.12 22.84 12.05
N ASP A 541 21.35 23.21 11.72
CA ASP A 541 22.46 22.26 11.68
C ASP A 541 22.73 21.71 13.08
N ARG A 542 22.77 20.38 13.18
CA ARG A 542 23.09 19.66 14.41
C ARG A 542 24.47 19.02 14.31
N GLU A 543 25.12 18.90 15.47
CA GLU A 543 26.38 18.16 15.54
C GLU A 543 26.14 16.67 15.34
N PHE A 544 26.99 16.05 14.52
CA PHE A 544 27.01 14.61 14.32
C PHE A 544 28.45 14.10 14.16
N SER A 545 28.63 12.80 14.34
CA SER A 545 29.90 12.12 14.03
C SER A 545 29.72 11.04 12.97
N THR A 546 30.74 10.79 12.18
CA THR A 546 30.72 9.76 11.12
C THR A 546 31.23 8.42 11.65
N GLY A 547 30.58 7.33 11.27
CA GLY A 547 31.00 5.97 11.57
C GLY A 547 31.05 5.06 10.35
N ASP A 548 31.69 3.90 10.53
CA ASP A 548 31.70 2.81 9.55
C ASP A 548 30.39 2.01 9.61
N GLU A 549 29.67 1.94 8.50
CA GLU A 549 28.36 1.29 8.41
C GLU A 549 28.46 -0.22 8.62
N PHE A 550 29.45 -0.89 8.01
CA PHE A 550 29.60 -2.34 8.15
C PHE A 550 29.79 -2.74 9.62
N GLY A 551 30.72 -2.08 10.30
CA GLY A 551 30.96 -2.26 11.72
C GLY A 551 29.73 -1.91 12.57
N PHE A 552 28.98 -0.87 12.21
CA PHE A 552 27.72 -0.53 12.90
C PHE A 552 26.68 -1.66 12.77
N ARG A 553 26.42 -2.13 11.54
CA ARG A 553 25.46 -3.21 11.27
C ARG A 553 25.86 -4.52 11.92
N LEU A 554 27.14 -4.89 11.87
CA LEU A 554 27.64 -6.09 12.56
C LEU A 554 27.45 -5.99 14.08
N ARG A 555 27.77 -4.82 14.68
CA ARG A 555 27.56 -4.61 16.13
C ARG A 555 26.08 -4.74 16.50
N LYS A 556 25.18 -4.15 15.72
CA LYS A 556 23.72 -4.26 15.93
C LYS A 556 23.24 -5.70 15.74
N PHE A 557 23.70 -6.39 14.70
CA PHE A 557 23.28 -7.77 14.43
C PHE A 557 23.71 -8.75 15.53
N PHE A 558 24.93 -8.62 16.07
CA PHE A 558 25.42 -9.50 17.14
C PHE A 558 24.97 -9.11 18.55
N GLN A 559 24.20 -8.04 18.70
CA GLN A 559 23.47 -7.76 19.93
C GLN A 559 22.17 -8.56 19.90
N PRO A 560 21.93 -9.48 20.87
CA PRO A 560 20.67 -10.20 20.94
C PRO A 560 19.51 -9.21 21.04
N ALA A 561 18.59 -9.32 20.10
CA ALA A 561 17.36 -8.54 20.05
C ALA A 561 16.33 -9.04 21.07
N MET A 562 16.30 -10.35 21.31
CA MET A 562 15.57 -10.99 22.41
C MET A 562 16.44 -12.05 23.08
N TRP A 563 16.28 -12.22 24.39
CA TRP A 563 16.87 -13.29 25.19
C TRP A 563 15.94 -13.65 26.36
N PHE A 564 15.37 -14.86 26.36
CA PHE A 564 14.53 -15.29 27.47
C PHE A 564 14.58 -16.80 27.69
N PRO A 565 14.53 -17.26 28.96
CA PRO A 565 14.47 -18.66 29.28
C PRO A 565 13.07 -19.22 28.98
N VAL A 566 13.02 -20.44 28.44
CA VAL A 566 11.81 -21.22 28.22
C VAL A 566 12.00 -22.56 28.91
N TYR A 567 11.06 -22.92 29.78
CA TYR A 567 11.01 -24.25 30.39
C TYR A 567 9.74 -24.96 29.91
N PHE A 568 9.91 -26.03 29.15
CA PHE A 568 8.81 -26.82 28.62
C PHE A 568 9.19 -28.30 28.61
N ASP A 569 8.27 -29.16 29.06
CA ASP A 569 8.41 -30.62 29.06
C ASP A 569 9.78 -31.14 29.58
N GLY A 570 10.23 -30.64 30.74
CA GLY A 570 11.51 -31.06 31.32
C GLY A 570 12.74 -30.61 30.54
N THR A 571 12.60 -29.65 29.63
CA THR A 571 13.71 -29.07 28.87
C THR A 571 13.84 -27.59 29.19
N PHE A 572 15.03 -27.19 29.63
CA PHE A 572 15.38 -25.79 29.80
C PHE A 572 16.04 -25.29 28.52
N SER A 573 15.49 -24.24 27.92
CA SER A 573 16.00 -23.61 26.70
C SER A 573 16.24 -22.12 26.94
N LEU A 574 17.22 -21.55 26.26
CA LEU A 574 17.42 -20.11 26.22
C LEU A 574 17.23 -19.65 24.78
N PHE A 575 16.19 -18.87 24.52
CA PHE A 575 15.89 -18.38 23.18
C PHE A 575 16.63 -17.08 22.92
N PHE A 576 17.39 -17.01 21.84
CA PHE A 576 18.02 -15.79 21.35
C PHE A 576 17.51 -15.46 19.96
N THR A 577 17.23 -14.19 19.72
CA THR A 577 16.96 -13.65 18.38
C THR A 577 17.97 -12.58 18.07
N PHE A 578 18.48 -12.59 16.84
CA PHE A 578 19.34 -11.57 16.28
C PHE A 578 18.68 -11.05 15.01
N SER A 579 18.81 -9.76 14.77
CA SER A 579 18.11 -9.09 13.66
C SER A 579 19.04 -8.09 12.98
N SER A 580 18.94 -7.98 11.66
CA SER A 580 19.43 -6.84 10.89
C SER A 580 18.79 -5.53 11.38
N VAL A 581 19.43 -4.39 11.13
CA VAL A 581 18.89 -3.07 11.48
C VAL A 581 17.47 -2.86 10.92
N GLU A 582 17.22 -3.25 9.68
CA GLU A 582 15.93 -3.12 8.98
C GLU A 582 14.87 -4.13 9.44
N ASN A 583 15.23 -5.06 10.32
CA ASN A 583 14.38 -6.18 10.74
C ASN A 583 13.86 -7.03 9.57
N ASN A 584 14.71 -7.24 8.56
CA ASN A 584 14.40 -8.04 7.38
C ASN A 584 15.25 -9.32 7.27
N ALA A 585 16.26 -9.48 8.13
CA ALA A 585 17.03 -10.70 8.32
C ALA A 585 17.08 -11.06 9.81
N PHE A 586 16.65 -12.28 10.13
CA PHE A 586 16.59 -12.83 11.48
C PHE A 586 17.43 -14.08 11.60
N LEU A 587 18.08 -14.24 12.74
CA LEU A 587 18.73 -15.46 13.18
C LEU A 587 18.20 -15.84 14.56
N PHE A 588 17.70 -17.06 14.68
CA PHE A 588 17.17 -17.64 15.91
C PHE A 588 18.15 -18.69 16.42
N LEU A 589 18.49 -18.63 17.70
CA LEU A 589 19.32 -19.63 18.37
C LEU A 589 18.62 -20.09 19.65
N MET A 590 18.41 -21.40 19.79
CA MET A 590 17.80 -21.97 20.98
C MET A 590 18.61 -23.19 21.44
N PRO A 591 19.69 -22.97 22.22
CA PRO A 591 20.31 -24.03 23.02
C PRO A 591 19.36 -24.54 24.11
N SER A 592 19.31 -25.85 24.28
CA SER A 592 18.42 -26.55 25.18
C SER A 592 19.16 -27.65 25.94
N VAL A 593 18.82 -27.84 27.21
CA VAL A 593 19.32 -28.93 28.06
C VAL A 593 18.12 -29.60 28.72
N ASP A 594 17.96 -30.90 28.48
CA ASP A 594 16.92 -31.69 29.15
C ASP A 594 17.32 -32.07 30.59
N LEU A 595 16.36 -32.56 31.38
CA LEU A 595 16.60 -33.03 32.75
C LEU A 595 17.63 -34.18 32.85
N LYS A 596 17.94 -34.87 31.74
CA LYS A 596 18.96 -35.93 31.68
C LYS A 596 20.35 -35.38 31.32
N GLY A 597 20.47 -34.06 31.09
CA GLY A 597 21.70 -33.39 30.70
C GLY A 597 22.02 -33.49 29.21
N ASN A 598 21.09 -33.96 28.37
CA ASN A 598 21.28 -33.99 26.92
C ASN A 598 21.17 -32.58 26.37
N PHE A 599 22.17 -32.19 25.59
CA PHE A 599 22.19 -30.92 24.88
C PHE A 599 21.52 -31.06 23.52
N ASN A 600 20.59 -30.14 23.22
CA ASN A 600 20.04 -29.94 21.89
C ASN A 600 20.24 -28.47 21.49
N GLN A 601 20.33 -28.20 20.19
CA GLN A 601 20.39 -26.85 19.66
C GLN A 601 19.51 -26.74 18.43
N TYR A 602 18.66 -25.74 18.43
CA TYR A 602 17.94 -25.28 17.24
C TYR A 602 18.58 -23.99 16.72
N THR A 603 18.70 -23.87 15.40
CA THR A 603 19.14 -22.67 14.71
C THR A 603 18.25 -22.44 13.51
N GLY A 604 17.66 -21.25 13.41
CA GLY A 604 16.82 -20.86 12.28
C GLY A 604 17.24 -19.51 11.72
N PHE A 605 16.95 -19.24 10.46
CA PHE A 605 17.08 -17.94 9.86
C PHE A 605 15.91 -17.66 8.92
N VAL A 606 15.57 -16.38 8.79
CA VAL A 606 14.63 -15.88 7.78
C VAL A 606 15.20 -14.58 7.25
N VAL A 607 15.30 -14.45 5.94
CA VAL A 607 15.67 -13.22 5.25
C VAL A 607 14.58 -12.92 4.24
N SER A 608 13.87 -11.82 4.44
CA SER A 608 12.88 -11.30 3.51
C SER A 608 13.45 -10.04 2.86
N ARG A 609 13.64 -10.09 1.55
CA ARG A 609 13.96 -8.95 0.70
C ARG A 609 12.77 -8.70 -0.23
N ASP A 610 12.79 -7.58 -0.94
CA ASP A 610 11.64 -7.17 -1.72
C ASP A 610 11.31 -8.13 -2.88
N ASN A 611 12.33 -8.79 -3.44
CA ASN A 611 12.18 -9.72 -4.56
C ASN A 611 12.37 -11.19 -4.17
N PHE A 612 12.79 -11.51 -2.95
CA PHE A 612 12.91 -12.89 -2.51
C PHE A 612 12.79 -13.04 -0.99
N THR A 613 12.30 -14.19 -0.56
CA THR A 613 12.37 -14.65 0.83
C THR A 613 13.16 -15.94 0.89
N ALA A 614 14.20 -15.96 1.73
CA ALA A 614 14.98 -17.14 2.06
C ALA A 614 14.73 -17.50 3.53
N TYR A 615 14.57 -18.77 3.83
CA TYR A 615 14.47 -19.25 5.20
C TYR A 615 15.17 -20.59 5.34
N GLY A 616 15.50 -20.94 6.57
CA GLY A 616 15.92 -22.29 6.85
C GLY A 616 16.22 -22.50 8.32
N ASP A 617 16.15 -23.75 8.74
CA ASP A 617 16.38 -24.15 10.09
C ASP A 617 17.07 -25.50 10.17
N TYR A 618 17.70 -25.73 11.32
CA TYR A 618 18.46 -26.92 11.61
C TYR A 618 18.37 -27.25 13.10
N SER A 619 18.08 -28.50 13.41
CA SER A 619 18.11 -29.06 14.75
C SER A 619 19.33 -29.99 14.92
N SER A 620 19.85 -30.09 16.15
CA SER A 620 20.96 -31.00 16.43
C SER A 620 20.59 -32.50 16.34
N SER A 621 19.29 -32.82 16.29
CA SER A 621 18.77 -34.17 15.93
C SER A 621 18.98 -34.52 14.46
N GLY A 622 19.31 -33.54 13.61
CA GLY A 622 19.57 -33.74 12.19
C GLY A 622 18.44 -33.29 11.27
N ASP A 623 17.35 -32.75 11.82
CA ASP A 623 16.25 -32.20 11.04
C ASP A 623 16.66 -30.85 10.44
N TYR A 624 16.21 -30.59 9.22
CA TYR A 624 16.45 -29.33 8.54
C TYR A 624 15.29 -28.96 7.62
N SER A 625 15.11 -27.65 7.44
CA SER A 625 14.37 -27.12 6.30
C SER A 625 15.14 -25.95 5.68
N PHE A 626 14.98 -25.76 4.38
CA PHE A 626 15.47 -24.59 3.67
C PHE A 626 14.49 -24.26 2.56
N GLY A 627 14.14 -22.98 2.45
CA GLY A 627 13.33 -22.51 1.33
C GLY A 627 13.82 -21.17 0.80
N LEU A 628 13.54 -20.96 -0.48
CA LEU A 628 13.84 -19.74 -1.20
C LEU A 628 12.73 -19.52 -2.24
N THR A 629 12.01 -18.42 -2.13
CA THR A 629 10.95 -18.05 -3.08
C THR A 629 11.10 -16.60 -3.49
N GLY A 630 10.71 -16.24 -4.70
CA GLY A 630 10.78 -14.86 -5.14
C GLY A 630 10.50 -14.65 -6.62
N VAL A 631 10.86 -13.45 -7.08
CA VAL A 631 10.75 -12.99 -8.46
C VAL A 631 12.16 -12.73 -8.99
N LEU A 632 12.54 -13.45 -10.04
CA LEU A 632 13.82 -13.31 -10.75
C LEU A 632 13.86 -12.05 -11.61
N GLY A 633 12.71 -11.65 -12.17
CA GLY A 633 12.60 -10.46 -12.98
C GLY A 633 11.15 -10.09 -13.26
N ASP A 634 10.90 -8.80 -13.37
CA ASP A 634 9.62 -8.20 -13.66
C ASP A 634 9.76 -7.38 -14.95
N PHE A 635 8.88 -7.59 -15.91
CA PHE A 635 8.98 -7.00 -17.25
C PHE A 635 7.63 -6.40 -17.68
N PRO A 636 7.51 -5.06 -17.78
CA PRO A 636 6.35 -4.44 -18.38
C PRO A 636 6.41 -4.63 -19.89
N VAL A 637 5.37 -5.26 -20.44
CA VAL A 637 5.25 -5.60 -21.86
C VAL A 637 4.51 -4.48 -22.61
N SER A 638 3.53 -3.85 -21.96
CA SER A 638 2.75 -2.72 -22.48
C SER A 638 2.19 -1.90 -21.31
N ALA A 639 1.49 -0.79 -21.61
CA ALA A 639 0.78 0.04 -20.62
C ALA A 639 -0.30 -0.69 -19.79
N ASN A 640 -0.62 -1.95 -20.13
CA ASN A 640 -1.63 -2.75 -19.46
C ASN A 640 -1.21 -4.22 -19.22
N THR A 641 0.03 -4.60 -19.56
CA THR A 641 0.51 -5.98 -19.48
C THR A 641 1.87 -6.06 -18.81
N ARG A 642 2.00 -6.95 -17.83
CA ARG A 642 3.23 -7.23 -17.09
C ARG A 642 3.49 -8.73 -17.04
N LEU A 643 4.76 -9.10 -17.13
CA LEU A 643 5.25 -10.47 -17.00
C LEU A 643 6.24 -10.55 -15.84
N ASP A 644 5.93 -11.36 -14.84
CA ASP A 644 6.81 -11.65 -13.71
C ASP A 644 7.39 -13.06 -13.89
N VAL A 645 8.67 -13.23 -13.63
CA VAL A 645 9.37 -14.53 -13.64
C VAL A 645 9.61 -14.95 -12.21
N THR A 646 8.91 -15.97 -11.74
CA THR A 646 8.97 -16.44 -10.35
C THR A 646 9.87 -17.66 -10.21
N PHE A 647 10.34 -17.89 -8.99
CA PHE A 647 11.07 -19.09 -8.64
C PHE A 647 10.73 -19.53 -7.22
N GLU A 648 10.78 -20.82 -6.98
CA GLU A 648 10.59 -21.43 -5.66
C GLU A 648 11.56 -22.59 -5.49
N MET A 649 12.07 -22.76 -4.29
CA MET A 649 12.87 -23.91 -3.88
C MET A 649 12.52 -24.20 -2.44
N ASN A 650 12.28 -25.47 -2.11
CA ASN A 650 12.07 -25.93 -0.75
C ASN A 650 12.72 -27.30 -0.58
N PHE A 651 13.44 -27.51 0.52
CA PHE A 651 14.02 -28.79 0.89
C PHE A 651 13.79 -29.04 2.37
N SER A 652 13.32 -30.23 2.72
CA SER A 652 13.00 -30.58 4.11
C SER A 652 13.33 -32.04 4.41
N SER A 653 13.86 -32.31 5.61
CA SER A 653 14.11 -33.68 6.09
C SER A 653 12.84 -34.41 6.54
N THR A 654 11.77 -33.66 6.84
CA THR A 654 10.44 -34.16 7.24
C THR A 654 9.37 -33.64 6.30
N GLN A 655 8.27 -34.40 6.09
CA GLN A 655 7.04 -33.87 5.47
C GLN A 655 6.38 -32.86 6.43
N THR A 656 6.99 -31.70 6.56
CA THR A 656 6.47 -30.58 7.31
C THR A 656 6.46 -29.39 6.38
N SER A 657 5.51 -29.37 5.45
CA SER A 657 5.17 -28.11 4.77
C SER A 657 3.67 -27.92 4.79
N LEU A 658 3.23 -27.04 5.69
CA LEU A 658 1.98 -26.29 5.56
C LEU A 658 2.04 -25.27 4.39
N ASN A 659 3.19 -25.16 3.69
CA ASN A 659 3.49 -24.04 2.79
C ASN A 659 3.89 -24.40 1.34
N SER A 660 3.99 -25.68 0.93
CA SER A 660 4.21 -25.97 -0.50
C SER A 660 2.88 -26.12 -1.22
N GLU A 661 2.57 -25.21 -2.17
CA GLU A 661 1.44 -25.40 -3.11
C GLU A 661 1.58 -26.73 -3.88
N ALA A 662 2.80 -27.25 -3.94
CA ALA A 662 3.17 -28.44 -4.68
C ALA A 662 2.94 -29.77 -3.93
N GLY A 663 2.80 -29.75 -2.59
CA GLY A 663 2.44 -30.91 -1.77
C GLY A 663 3.55 -31.97 -1.59
N ALA A 664 4.83 -31.58 -1.73
CA ALA A 664 5.99 -32.47 -1.55
C ALA A 664 7.03 -31.82 -0.61
N ALA A 665 7.79 -32.65 0.11
CA ALA A 665 8.82 -32.18 1.05
C ALA A 665 9.99 -31.45 0.34
N ASN A 666 10.30 -31.80 -0.90
CA ASN A 666 11.31 -31.12 -1.72
C ASN A 666 10.73 -30.65 -3.05
N ASN A 667 11.01 -29.39 -3.39
CA ASN A 667 10.62 -28.78 -4.66
C ASN A 667 11.70 -27.82 -5.21
N ILE A 668 11.73 -27.71 -6.54
CA ILE A 668 12.41 -26.63 -7.27
C ILE A 668 11.53 -26.23 -8.43
N GLY A 669 11.16 -24.95 -8.50
CA GLY A 669 10.20 -24.40 -9.43
C GLY A 669 10.68 -23.12 -10.09
N VAL A 670 10.30 -22.95 -11.36
CA VAL A 670 10.38 -21.66 -12.07
C VAL A 670 9.04 -21.43 -12.76
N GLY A 671 8.53 -20.21 -12.67
CA GLY A 671 7.26 -19.84 -13.25
C GLY A 671 7.26 -18.47 -13.92
N VAL A 672 6.15 -18.21 -14.59
CA VAL A 672 5.80 -16.91 -15.17
C VAL A 672 4.38 -16.53 -14.72
N ASP A 673 4.16 -15.28 -14.35
CA ASP A 673 2.85 -14.68 -14.08
C ASP A 673 2.64 -13.51 -15.06
N LEU A 674 1.71 -13.68 -16.00
CA LEU A 674 1.31 -12.65 -16.95
C LEU A 674 0.04 -11.97 -16.44
N ARG A 675 0.15 -10.72 -16.01
CA ARG A 675 -1.00 -9.88 -15.64
C ARG A 675 -1.37 -8.97 -16.80
N THR A 676 -2.60 -9.06 -17.29
CA THR A 676 -3.06 -8.40 -18.52
C THR A 676 -4.58 -8.16 -18.51
N TYR A 677 -5.14 -7.74 -19.64
CA TYR A 677 -6.57 -7.66 -19.86
C TYR A 677 -7.01 -8.63 -20.97
N LEU A 678 -7.77 -9.67 -20.60
CA LEU A 678 -8.39 -10.58 -21.56
C LEU A 678 -9.81 -10.10 -21.85
N LEU A 679 -10.14 -9.77 -23.11
CA LEU A 679 -11.47 -9.27 -23.49
C LEU A 679 -11.94 -8.06 -22.65
N GLY A 680 -11.01 -7.19 -22.24
CA GLY A 680 -11.30 -6.02 -21.39
C GLY A 680 -11.44 -6.32 -19.89
N MET A 681 -11.19 -7.56 -19.48
CA MET A 681 -11.27 -8.01 -18.08
C MET A 681 -9.87 -8.17 -17.50
N PRO A 682 -9.58 -7.65 -16.28
CA PRO A 682 -8.31 -7.93 -15.61
C PRO A 682 -8.10 -9.44 -15.43
N SER A 683 -6.95 -9.94 -15.88
CA SER A 683 -6.63 -11.37 -15.85
C SER A 683 -5.18 -11.63 -15.46
N SER A 684 -4.93 -12.74 -14.78
CA SER A 684 -3.60 -13.29 -14.47
C SER A 684 -3.50 -14.69 -15.04
N LEU A 685 -2.44 -14.96 -15.81
CA LEU A 685 -2.07 -16.26 -16.32
C LEU A 685 -0.72 -16.67 -15.71
N LYS A 686 -0.77 -17.67 -14.84
CA LYS A 686 0.39 -18.26 -14.18
C LYS A 686 0.74 -19.59 -14.83
N VAL A 687 2.01 -19.80 -15.17
CA VAL A 687 2.52 -21.08 -15.65
C VAL A 687 3.83 -21.38 -14.92
N SER A 688 3.95 -22.52 -14.27
CA SER A 688 5.19 -22.93 -13.61
C SER A 688 5.55 -24.38 -13.87
N LEU A 689 6.86 -24.64 -13.95
CA LEU A 689 7.45 -25.96 -14.05
C LEU A 689 8.16 -26.26 -12.74
N ASN A 690 7.81 -27.37 -12.11
CA ASN A 690 8.32 -27.74 -10.79
C ASN A 690 8.81 -29.18 -10.79
N LEU A 691 10.00 -29.40 -10.24
CA LEU A 691 10.49 -30.71 -9.83
C LEU A 691 10.00 -30.97 -8.41
N LEU A 692 9.29 -32.07 -8.18
CA LEU A 692 8.64 -32.43 -6.91
C LEU A 692 8.98 -33.88 -6.53
N ASN A 693 9.54 -34.08 -5.34
CA ASN A 693 9.74 -35.40 -4.76
C ASN A 693 9.92 -35.33 -3.24
N ASP A 694 9.33 -36.27 -2.51
CA ASP A 694 9.59 -36.39 -1.08
C ASP A 694 10.99 -36.93 -0.79
N ASP A 695 11.53 -37.77 -1.69
CA ASP A 695 12.91 -38.22 -1.64
C ASP A 695 13.79 -37.32 -2.50
N LEU A 696 14.68 -36.57 -1.83
CA LEU A 696 15.62 -35.65 -2.47
C LEU A 696 16.51 -36.35 -3.51
N SER A 697 16.84 -37.63 -3.34
CA SER A 697 17.67 -38.38 -4.30
C SER A 697 16.99 -38.62 -5.65
N HIS A 698 15.66 -38.57 -5.67
CA HIS A 698 14.82 -38.75 -6.84
C HIS A 698 14.25 -37.44 -7.39
N LEU A 699 14.59 -36.28 -6.81
CA LEU A 699 14.03 -34.98 -7.22
C LEU A 699 14.32 -34.61 -8.68
N PHE A 700 15.49 -35.00 -9.19
CA PHE A 700 15.92 -34.71 -10.57
C PHE A 700 15.56 -35.84 -11.55
N ASP A 701 14.81 -36.85 -11.11
CA ASP A 701 14.27 -37.85 -12.02
C ASP A 701 13.21 -37.20 -12.91
N LEU A 702 13.11 -37.64 -14.16
CA LEU A 702 12.13 -37.08 -15.10
C LEU A 702 10.68 -37.25 -14.63
N ASN A 703 10.40 -38.25 -13.79
CA ASN A 703 9.09 -38.48 -13.19
C ASN A 703 8.74 -37.42 -12.12
N SER A 704 9.68 -36.63 -11.65
CA SER A 704 9.41 -35.57 -10.68
C SER A 704 8.96 -34.26 -11.32
N LEU A 705 8.87 -34.17 -12.65
CA LEU A 705 8.56 -32.94 -13.35
C LEU A 705 7.04 -32.72 -13.56
N PHE A 706 6.53 -31.65 -12.96
CA PHE A 706 5.13 -31.21 -13.02
C PHE A 706 5.00 -29.82 -13.67
N CYS A 707 3.94 -29.65 -14.43
CA CYS A 707 3.50 -28.35 -14.94
C CYS A 707 2.25 -27.90 -14.19
N PHE A 708 2.22 -26.63 -13.78
CA PHE A 708 1.09 -25.98 -13.16
C PHE A 708 0.69 -24.79 -14.01
N THR A 709 -0.60 -24.67 -14.29
CA THR A 709 -1.18 -23.55 -15.03
C THR A 709 -2.38 -23.02 -14.25
N GLY A 710 -2.45 -21.71 -14.07
CA GLY A 710 -3.56 -21.01 -13.44
C GLY A 710 -4.00 -19.83 -14.31
N LEU A 711 -5.29 -19.69 -14.57
CA LEU A 711 -5.90 -18.51 -15.17
C LEU A 711 -6.94 -17.97 -14.21
N THR A 712 -6.83 -16.71 -13.83
CA THR A 712 -7.83 -16.02 -13.03
C THR A 712 -8.25 -14.73 -13.74
N SER A 713 -9.54 -14.43 -13.77
CA SER A 713 -10.07 -13.21 -14.39
C SER A 713 -11.19 -12.61 -13.57
N ALA A 714 -11.19 -11.28 -13.42
CA ALA A 714 -12.29 -10.53 -12.82
C ALA A 714 -13.42 -10.35 -13.86
N LEU A 715 -14.62 -10.84 -13.55
CA LEU A 715 -15.78 -10.78 -14.44
C LEU A 715 -16.72 -9.66 -13.97
N GLY A 716 -16.53 -8.47 -14.52
CA GLY A 716 -17.18 -7.26 -14.03
C GLY A 716 -16.75 -6.94 -12.59
N LYS A 717 -17.62 -6.28 -11.82
CA LYS A 717 -17.32 -5.95 -10.42
C LYS A 717 -17.55 -7.11 -9.45
N ASP A 718 -18.43 -8.04 -9.80
CA ASP A 718 -19.07 -8.95 -8.82
C ASP A 718 -18.76 -10.43 -9.03
N GLY A 719 -18.09 -10.78 -10.13
CA GLY A 719 -17.79 -12.18 -10.46
C GLY A 719 -16.31 -12.41 -10.72
N SER A 720 -15.91 -13.67 -10.72
CA SER A 720 -14.58 -14.10 -11.11
C SER A 720 -14.63 -15.44 -11.81
N PHE A 721 -13.68 -15.67 -12.70
CA PHE A 721 -13.40 -16.96 -13.31
C PHE A 721 -12.03 -17.44 -12.86
N SER A 722 -11.92 -18.73 -12.56
CA SER A 722 -10.65 -19.39 -12.28
C SER A 722 -10.55 -20.72 -13.00
N ALA A 723 -9.39 -21.02 -13.55
CA ALA A 723 -9.04 -22.32 -14.10
C ALA A 723 -7.65 -22.70 -13.63
N SER A 724 -7.52 -23.86 -13.00
CA SER A 724 -6.26 -24.45 -12.57
C SER A 724 -6.08 -25.81 -13.22
N LEU A 725 -4.84 -26.10 -13.63
CA LEU A 725 -4.43 -27.37 -14.22
C LEU A 725 -3.06 -27.73 -13.68
N LYS A 726 -2.90 -28.97 -13.21
CA LYS A 726 -1.64 -29.58 -12.82
C LYS A 726 -1.49 -30.89 -13.56
N PHE A 727 -0.33 -31.19 -14.13
CA PHE A 727 -0.07 -32.50 -14.72
C PHE A 727 1.39 -32.89 -14.66
N GLN A 728 1.64 -34.20 -14.59
CA GLN A 728 2.98 -34.78 -14.66
C GLN A 728 3.41 -34.87 -16.13
N LEU A 729 4.58 -34.32 -16.48
CA LEU A 729 5.00 -34.20 -17.89
C LEU A 729 5.26 -35.55 -18.57
N LEU A 730 5.78 -36.54 -17.83
CA LEU A 730 5.99 -37.91 -18.34
C LEU A 730 4.77 -38.83 -18.23
N ASN A 731 3.75 -38.43 -17.48
CA ASN A 731 2.49 -39.14 -17.40
C ASN A 731 1.33 -38.15 -17.52
N PRO A 732 1.05 -37.64 -18.73
CA PRO A 732 0.02 -36.61 -18.92
C PRO A 732 -1.39 -37.06 -18.53
N GLU A 733 -1.61 -38.38 -18.37
CA GLU A 733 -2.87 -38.93 -17.86
C GLU A 733 -3.05 -38.67 -16.36
N ASP A 734 -1.96 -38.44 -15.62
CA ASP A 734 -1.95 -37.97 -14.23
C ASP A 734 -2.00 -36.44 -14.18
N PHE A 735 -3.22 -35.92 -14.35
CA PHE A 735 -3.53 -34.49 -14.29
C PHE A 735 -4.67 -34.20 -13.31
N SER A 736 -4.66 -33.06 -12.65
CA SER A 736 -5.79 -32.52 -11.90
C SER A 736 -6.19 -31.18 -12.47
N TYR A 737 -7.49 -30.88 -12.49
CA TYR A 737 -8.00 -29.58 -12.89
C TYR A 737 -9.12 -29.14 -11.96
N ASP A 738 -9.30 -27.83 -11.87
CA ASP A 738 -10.46 -27.17 -11.29
C ASP A 738 -10.77 -25.90 -12.08
N VAL A 739 -11.96 -25.82 -12.64
CA VAL A 739 -12.44 -24.66 -13.40
C VAL A 739 -13.75 -24.20 -12.79
N SER A 740 -13.85 -22.93 -12.44
CA SER A 740 -15.03 -22.38 -11.77
C SER A 740 -15.32 -20.93 -12.12
N PHE A 741 -16.59 -20.59 -11.91
CA PHE A 741 -17.12 -19.24 -11.92
C PHE A 741 -17.72 -18.96 -10.55
N ALA A 742 -17.25 -17.89 -9.89
CA ALA A 742 -17.83 -17.38 -8.66
C ALA A 742 -18.57 -16.07 -8.93
N GLN A 743 -19.75 -15.90 -8.33
CA GLN A 743 -20.57 -14.71 -8.44
C GLN A 743 -21.10 -14.28 -7.09
N THR A 744 -20.89 -13.02 -6.75
CA THR A 744 -21.50 -12.40 -5.57
C THR A 744 -22.99 -12.19 -5.80
N LEU A 745 -23.80 -12.64 -4.85
CA LEU A 745 -25.26 -12.47 -4.84
C LEU A 745 -25.69 -11.34 -3.89
N PHE A 746 -25.00 -11.20 -2.76
CA PHE A 746 -25.27 -10.19 -1.73
C PHE A 746 -23.97 -9.50 -1.30
N LYS A 747 -23.94 -8.17 -1.34
CA LYS A 747 -22.75 -7.35 -1.00
C LYS A 747 -22.80 -6.75 0.41
N ASN A 748 -23.81 -7.14 1.20
CA ASN A 748 -24.01 -6.60 2.53
C ASN A 748 -22.89 -7.06 3.46
N SER A 749 -22.52 -6.21 4.40
CA SER A 749 -21.62 -6.55 5.49
C SER A 749 -22.39 -6.82 6.78
N ALA A 750 -21.87 -7.74 7.59
CA ALA A 750 -22.29 -7.94 8.97
C ALA A 750 -21.07 -8.10 9.86
N GLU A 751 -21.10 -7.46 11.02
CA GLU A 751 -20.04 -7.57 12.04
C GLU A 751 -20.55 -8.41 13.21
N LEU A 752 -19.69 -9.29 13.72
CA LEU A 752 -19.95 -10.13 14.88
C LEU A 752 -18.88 -9.87 15.94
N PHE A 753 -19.26 -10.01 17.21
CA PHE A 753 -18.38 -9.86 18.38
C PHE A 753 -17.62 -8.52 18.38
N ASP A 754 -18.37 -7.41 18.27
CA ASP A 754 -17.81 -6.04 18.28
C ASP A 754 -16.77 -5.77 17.18
N GLY A 755 -17.02 -6.30 15.98
CA GLY A 755 -16.16 -6.11 14.81
C GLY A 755 -14.99 -7.08 14.69
N PHE A 756 -14.83 -8.03 15.62
CA PHE A 756 -13.78 -9.06 15.55
C PHE A 756 -13.90 -9.95 14.31
N ILE A 757 -15.13 -10.25 13.89
CA ILE A 757 -15.41 -10.95 12.63
C ILE A 757 -16.24 -10.05 11.72
N LEU A 758 -15.75 -9.82 10.51
CA LEU A 758 -16.47 -9.14 9.45
C LEU A 758 -16.85 -10.13 8.36
N LEU A 759 -18.15 -10.28 8.14
CA LEU A 759 -18.73 -11.05 7.04
C LEU A 759 -19.01 -10.10 5.87
N ARG A 760 -18.55 -10.46 4.67
CA ARG A 760 -18.80 -9.72 3.42
C ARG A 760 -19.18 -10.67 2.31
N ASN A 761 -19.74 -10.14 1.24
CA ASN A 761 -19.92 -10.83 -0.04
C ASN A 761 -20.34 -12.32 0.06
N THR A 762 -21.64 -12.56 0.10
CA THR A 762 -22.18 -13.91 -0.02
C THR A 762 -22.46 -14.21 -1.48
N GLY A 763 -22.05 -15.37 -1.96
CA GLY A 763 -22.24 -15.73 -3.35
C GLY A 763 -22.32 -17.22 -3.60
N ASN A 764 -22.25 -17.57 -4.88
CA ASN A 764 -22.29 -18.95 -5.35
C ASN A 764 -21.14 -19.19 -6.33
N THR A 765 -20.60 -20.40 -6.31
CA THR A 765 -19.59 -20.86 -7.24
C THR A 765 -20.05 -22.15 -7.89
N LEU A 766 -20.04 -22.15 -9.22
CA LEU A 766 -20.26 -23.32 -10.05
C LEU A 766 -18.94 -23.71 -10.69
N GLY A 767 -18.58 -24.99 -10.62
CA GLY A 767 -17.33 -25.45 -11.20
C GLY A 767 -17.34 -26.91 -11.61
N VAL A 768 -16.25 -27.28 -12.29
CA VAL A 768 -15.93 -28.65 -12.68
C VAL A 768 -14.51 -28.96 -12.23
N ALA A 769 -14.29 -30.13 -11.66
CA ALA A 769 -12.98 -30.53 -11.15
C ALA A 769 -12.72 -32.03 -11.31
N ARG A 770 -11.46 -32.44 -11.20
CA ARG A 770 -11.08 -33.84 -10.99
C ARG A 770 -10.73 -34.06 -9.52
N LEU A 771 -11.53 -34.87 -8.82
CA LEU A 771 -11.31 -35.22 -7.42
C LEU A 771 -10.65 -36.59 -7.29
N ARG A 772 -9.58 -36.67 -6.50
CA ARG A 772 -8.94 -37.94 -6.09
C ARG A 772 -9.23 -38.18 -4.61
N PHE A 773 -9.89 -39.29 -4.31
CA PHE A 773 -10.26 -39.67 -2.95
C PHE A 773 -9.15 -40.51 -2.29
N SER A 774 -9.14 -40.56 -0.95
CA SER A 774 -8.16 -41.32 -0.17
C SER A 774 -8.15 -42.83 -0.46
N ASN A 775 -9.24 -43.37 -0.99
CA ASN A 775 -9.35 -44.76 -1.43
C ASN A 775 -8.82 -45.00 -2.85
N GLY A 776 -8.19 -44.00 -3.48
CA GLY A 776 -7.64 -44.06 -4.83
C GLY A 776 -8.66 -43.93 -5.97
N LYS A 777 -9.96 -43.76 -5.67
CA LYS A 777 -10.96 -43.45 -6.71
C LYS A 777 -10.81 -42.03 -7.21
N GLU A 778 -11.11 -41.84 -8.49
CA GLU A 778 -11.06 -40.55 -9.15
C GLU A 778 -12.36 -40.24 -9.87
N TRP A 779 -12.92 -39.08 -9.61
CA TRP A 779 -14.16 -38.63 -10.24
C TRP A 779 -13.94 -37.30 -10.97
N HIS A 780 -14.48 -37.22 -12.18
CA HIS A 780 -14.77 -35.93 -12.80
C HIS A 780 -16.09 -35.45 -12.21
N VAL A 781 -16.08 -34.27 -11.60
CA VAL A 781 -17.24 -33.77 -10.87
C VAL A 781 -17.66 -32.42 -11.39
N ILE A 782 -18.98 -32.19 -11.39
CA ILE A 782 -19.56 -30.85 -11.36
C ILE A 782 -19.91 -30.53 -9.92
N TYR A 783 -19.57 -29.33 -9.46
CA TYR A 783 -19.85 -28.90 -8.10
C TYR A 783 -20.50 -27.52 -8.07
N ASP A 784 -21.30 -27.30 -7.05
CA ASP A 784 -21.96 -26.04 -6.74
C ASP A 784 -21.82 -25.80 -5.23
N HIS A 785 -21.35 -24.60 -4.85
CA HIS A 785 -21.34 -24.19 -3.45
C HIS A 785 -21.79 -22.76 -3.24
N LEU A 786 -22.34 -22.51 -2.06
CA LEU A 786 -22.44 -21.17 -1.52
C LEU A 786 -21.14 -20.82 -0.82
N PHE A 787 -20.68 -19.58 -0.99
CA PHE A 787 -19.52 -19.06 -0.26
C PHE A 787 -19.91 -17.83 0.57
N GLN A 788 -19.19 -17.65 1.66
CA GLN A 788 -19.24 -16.48 2.54
C GLN A 788 -17.80 -15.98 2.74
N GLU A 789 -17.51 -14.74 2.34
CA GLU A 789 -16.23 -14.11 2.64
C GLU A 789 -16.19 -13.67 4.11
N VAL A 790 -15.07 -13.96 4.77
CA VAL A 790 -14.87 -13.72 6.20
C VAL A 790 -13.50 -13.09 6.42
N TYR A 791 -13.49 -12.04 7.25
CA TYR A 791 -12.28 -11.42 7.78
C TYR A 791 -12.24 -11.62 9.29
N MET A 792 -11.08 -12.04 9.81
CA MET A 792 -10.83 -12.24 11.24
C MET A 792 -9.36 -11.97 11.57
N GLU A 793 -9.08 -10.94 12.38
CA GLU A 793 -7.72 -10.54 12.80
C GLU A 793 -6.69 -10.52 11.65
N GLY A 794 -7.02 -9.83 10.55
CA GLY A 794 -6.16 -9.69 9.37
C GLY A 794 -6.13 -10.92 8.45
N LEU A 795 -6.79 -12.01 8.82
CA LEU A 795 -6.96 -13.18 7.95
C LEU A 795 -8.22 -13.04 7.10
N LYS A 796 -8.09 -13.27 5.79
CA LYS A 796 -9.20 -13.40 4.84
C LYS A 796 -9.37 -14.85 4.43
N PHE A 797 -10.58 -15.37 4.54
CA PHE A 797 -10.93 -16.73 4.10
C PHE A 797 -12.38 -16.84 3.68
N TYR A 798 -12.73 -17.96 3.05
CA TYR A 798 -14.06 -18.25 2.53
C TYR A 798 -14.60 -19.51 3.19
N ILE A 799 -15.78 -19.41 3.79
CA ILE A 799 -16.53 -20.57 4.24
C ILE A 799 -17.43 -21.02 3.10
N THR A 800 -17.33 -22.29 2.72
CA THR A 800 -18.09 -22.86 1.60
C THR A 800 -18.97 -24.01 2.06
N VAL A 801 -20.20 -24.06 1.57
CA VAL A 801 -21.12 -25.19 1.77
C VAL A 801 -21.68 -25.60 0.41
N GLY A 802 -21.44 -26.84 0.00
CA GLY A 802 -21.77 -27.27 -1.35
C GLY A 802 -21.90 -28.76 -1.54
N GLY A 803 -22.16 -29.13 -2.78
CA GLY A 803 -22.23 -30.52 -3.22
C GLY A 803 -21.57 -30.71 -4.57
N PHE A 804 -21.32 -31.97 -4.90
CA PHE A 804 -20.77 -32.37 -6.19
C PHE A 804 -21.40 -33.66 -6.68
N LEU A 805 -21.46 -33.81 -8.01
CA LEU A 805 -21.97 -34.99 -8.70
C LEU A 805 -20.87 -35.54 -9.62
N ASN A 806 -20.72 -36.86 -9.62
CA ASN A 806 -19.84 -37.52 -10.57
C ASN A 806 -20.45 -37.44 -11.98
N MET A 807 -19.71 -36.90 -12.93
CA MET A 807 -20.15 -36.72 -14.31
C MET A 807 -20.29 -38.05 -15.06
N ASN A 808 -19.56 -39.08 -14.64
CA ASN A 808 -19.63 -40.43 -15.23
C ASN A 808 -20.78 -41.26 -14.64
N ASP A 809 -21.23 -40.90 -13.44
CA ASP A 809 -22.37 -41.54 -12.76
C ASP A 809 -23.06 -40.51 -11.86
N ILE A 810 -24.11 -39.88 -12.37
CA ILE A 810 -24.84 -38.80 -11.71
C ILE A 810 -25.54 -39.30 -10.42
N SER A 811 -25.67 -40.62 -10.22
CA SER A 811 -26.18 -41.19 -8.97
C SER A 811 -25.15 -41.18 -7.83
N SER A 812 -23.87 -41.03 -8.17
CA SER A 812 -22.74 -40.93 -7.24
C SER A 812 -22.40 -39.45 -6.99
N GLY A 813 -22.26 -39.06 -5.73
CA GLY A 813 -22.06 -37.66 -5.35
C GLY A 813 -21.95 -37.44 -3.87
N GLY A 814 -21.76 -36.18 -3.46
CA GLY A 814 -21.59 -35.87 -2.05
C GLY A 814 -21.75 -34.41 -1.69
N PHE A 815 -21.74 -34.15 -0.39
CA PHE A 815 -21.79 -32.82 0.21
C PHE A 815 -20.52 -32.53 0.97
N TYR A 816 -20.12 -31.26 0.99
CA TYR A 816 -18.98 -30.79 1.74
C TYR A 816 -19.24 -29.44 2.41
N VAL A 817 -18.51 -29.23 3.49
CA VAL A 817 -18.27 -27.92 4.08
C VAL A 817 -16.75 -27.72 4.09
N GLY A 818 -16.29 -26.51 3.80
CA GLY A 818 -14.86 -26.27 3.76
C GLY A 818 -14.49 -24.82 3.98
N ILE A 819 -13.19 -24.62 4.17
CA ILE A 819 -12.55 -23.31 4.27
C ILE A 819 -11.54 -23.19 3.12
N GLY A 820 -11.56 -22.07 2.41
CA GLY A 820 -10.64 -21.77 1.31
C GLY A 820 -10.09 -20.35 1.37
N THR A 821 -9.09 -20.07 0.54
CA THR A 821 -8.47 -18.74 0.37
C THR A 821 -9.02 -17.97 -0.83
N SER A 822 -9.89 -18.59 -1.62
CA SER A 822 -10.61 -18.01 -2.76
C SER A 822 -12.06 -18.50 -2.75
N PRO A 823 -13.03 -17.75 -3.30
CA PRO A 823 -14.36 -18.27 -3.55
C PRO A 823 -14.39 -19.19 -4.78
N ASN A 824 -13.36 -19.15 -5.63
CA ASN A 824 -13.21 -20.04 -6.77
C ASN A 824 -12.51 -21.34 -6.33
N GLY A 825 -12.79 -22.42 -7.06
CA GLY A 825 -12.23 -23.73 -6.77
C GLY A 825 -12.92 -24.43 -5.62
N LEU A 826 -12.66 -25.73 -5.48
CA LEU A 826 -13.00 -26.46 -4.27
C LEU A 826 -12.18 -25.93 -3.07
N PRO A 827 -12.73 -25.96 -1.84
CA PRO A 827 -12.06 -25.42 -0.66
C PRO A 827 -10.79 -26.20 -0.33
N SER A 828 -9.77 -25.51 0.19
CA SER A 828 -8.47 -26.09 0.54
C SER A 828 -8.57 -27.14 1.65
N ILE A 829 -9.54 -27.00 2.56
CA ILE A 829 -9.81 -27.94 3.64
C ILE A 829 -11.27 -28.43 3.55
N PRO A 830 -11.58 -29.38 2.66
CA PRO A 830 -12.92 -29.91 2.53
C PRO A 830 -13.19 -31.00 3.58
N VAL A 831 -14.33 -30.90 4.26
CA VAL A 831 -14.91 -31.97 5.07
C VAL A 831 -16.09 -32.55 4.30
N PHE A 832 -15.90 -33.73 3.72
CA PHE A 832 -16.96 -34.46 3.02
C PHE A 832 -17.91 -35.12 4.03
N ILE A 833 -19.18 -34.71 4.01
CA ILE A 833 -20.19 -35.07 5.01
C ILE A 833 -20.93 -36.35 4.60
N SER A 834 -21.11 -36.59 3.30
CA SER A 834 -21.79 -37.75 2.75
C SER A 834 -21.25 -38.01 1.36
N ILE A 835 -20.76 -39.23 1.10
CA ILE A 835 -20.32 -39.70 -0.21
C ILE A 835 -21.18 -40.93 -0.53
N ARG A 836 -21.99 -40.85 -1.58
CA ARG A 836 -22.77 -41.98 -2.10
C ARG A 836 -22.12 -42.56 -3.34
#